data_AF-A0A9P6WMJ2-F1
#
_entry.id   AF-A0A9P6WMJ2-F1
#
_cell.length_a   1.000
_cell.length_b   1.000
_cell.length_c   1.000
_cell.angle_alpha   90.00
_cell.angle_beta   90.00
_cell.angle_gamma   90.00
#
_symmetry.space_group_name_H-M   'P 1'
#
loop_
_entity.id
_entity.type
_entity.pdbx_description
1 polymer ?
#
loop_
_entity_poly.entity_id
_entity_poly.type
_entity_poly.pdbx_seq_one_letter_code
_entity_poly.pdbx_strand_id
1 'polypeptide(L)'
;MPEKNNMWQPSSSIGAIPKSSSSSTSSTSSSSSNKSNFRFLRRRRRIIILLSLIISSIFALQYFSNSIFHSKSSSSSSSSSTLSSVNDNSKEKDNSVFGALFDLDVVNKYINQITEQSKKEELKSELKESELLVKVNQVEEELLNDSDELRKLYLTHKHNGIVNLGSTGNMADPSLNILKLKDKQSTLNDLEDLNKIKIDNNEKDITDDEINNNNKDRSIPLSNSNMPDEETFSKIKTDEFIKGDIAFQNFFSHILELIARNHLSFPLKRRMVLENGKPVIDNVLFYEITEDILSEKDLYSFFDFPQNFLDDLKVKHENIITGIPDILPQFYNGNGYVVVGGGIYSWYTLLGIETLRKVGSTLPVEVFLPEKSDYDYHFCEKILPQLNAKCIEMNRIFGSEALKNFQVEGYQYKAFALLASSFENAFLLDSDTFPVTNPDVIFDSKLYNEYKMITWPDFWRRTTSPHFYEIRGTEIGMIPIRHLNDYFVNPKYLQKSDGDITNSVTYHDRSGTIPDWTTESGEMLINKKEHFKTLILALYYNHDGPYGYYPLLSQGGAGEGDKETFVAAANFFNKKYYQVYKKPERYFGWWSKYQIWEHSTIVQYNPLSDYELLQNVQNKIRQDMEIDGDNFVYDYDKYYTSAFTPDSSVPMFYHVHDPKMNPYKIMDEKLTENLEGKKIRNMAEDFPRNNFDLERFIWNVINHYICELKLDFKVFEGNDREKLCNEFMIGQLSFLERSSEKITESYSNDNFAEQIRGGRDW
;
A
#
# COMPACT_ATOMS: atom_id res chain seq x y z
N MET A 1 -50.65 -26.62 44.37
CA MET A 1 -50.14 -26.84 45.75
C MET A 1 -49.09 -27.92 45.68
N PRO A 2 -47.94 -27.79 46.36
CA PRO A 2 -47.36 -26.62 47.04
C PRO A 2 -45.96 -26.27 46.44
N GLU A 3 -45.19 -25.23 46.75
CA GLU A 3 -45.28 -23.96 47.50
C GLU A 3 -43.99 -23.16 47.17
N LYS A 4 -44.10 -21.87 46.81
CA LYS A 4 -43.70 -20.66 47.58
C LYS A 4 -42.19 -20.44 47.87
N ASN A 5 -41.69 -19.29 47.40
CA ASN A 5 -41.11 -18.16 48.17
C ASN A 5 -40.53 -17.16 47.14
N ASN A 6 -41.15 -16.03 46.76
CA ASN A 6 -41.42 -14.77 47.47
C ASN A 6 -40.23 -14.13 48.22
N MET A 7 -39.78 -12.98 47.69
CA MET A 7 -39.54 -11.66 48.33
C MET A 7 -38.20 -11.03 47.90
N TRP A 8 -38.02 -9.73 47.65
CA TRP A 8 -38.82 -8.48 47.62
C TRP A 8 -37.91 -7.38 46.99
N GLN A 9 -38.49 -6.40 46.28
CA GLN A 9 -37.84 -5.09 46.05
C GLN A 9 -37.87 -4.23 47.33
N PRO A 10 -37.14 -3.10 47.39
CA PRO A 10 -37.88 -1.83 47.30
C PRO A 10 -37.17 -0.69 46.56
N SER A 11 -38.00 0.16 45.98
CA SER A 11 -37.78 1.54 45.53
C SER A 11 -37.74 2.56 46.68
N SER A 12 -37.10 3.72 46.44
CA SER A 12 -37.62 5.11 46.61
C SER A 12 -36.68 6.12 47.31
N SER A 13 -36.12 7.04 46.52
CA SER A 13 -36.24 8.53 46.57
C SER A 13 -35.90 9.38 47.83
N ILE A 14 -35.34 10.57 47.53
CA ILE A 14 -35.37 11.90 48.21
C ILE A 14 -34.11 12.30 49.03
N GLY A 15 -33.54 13.48 48.70
CA GLY A 15 -32.70 14.27 49.62
C GLY A 15 -31.80 15.31 48.96
N ALA A 16 -32.07 16.60 49.19
CA ALA A 16 -31.55 17.78 48.49
C ALA A 16 -30.50 18.60 49.31
N ILE A 17 -29.39 19.04 48.66
CA ILE A 17 -28.64 20.35 48.75
C ILE A 17 -28.00 20.70 50.16
N PRO A 18 -27.12 21.72 50.41
CA PRO A 18 -26.16 22.53 49.61
C PRO A 18 -24.72 22.75 50.18
N LYS A 19 -23.90 23.48 49.38
CA LYS A 19 -22.89 24.52 49.72
C LYS A 19 -21.51 24.07 50.26
N SER A 20 -20.44 24.48 49.56
CA SER A 20 -19.64 25.63 50.00
C SER A 20 -18.60 26.06 48.97
N SER A 21 -18.48 27.38 48.86
CA SER A 21 -17.50 28.20 48.15
C SER A 21 -16.16 28.25 48.87
N SER A 22 -15.05 28.34 48.13
CA SER A 22 -13.93 29.18 48.54
C SER A 22 -13.09 29.67 47.36
N SER A 23 -12.88 30.98 47.38
CA SER A 23 -12.12 31.81 46.46
C SER A 23 -10.71 32.08 46.99
N SER A 24 -9.82 32.51 46.08
CA SER A 24 -8.59 33.31 46.30
C SER A 24 -7.43 32.58 47.02
N THR A 25 -6.17 32.70 46.59
CA THR A 25 -5.40 33.95 46.45
C THR A 25 -4.18 33.82 45.53
N SER A 26 -3.87 34.95 44.91
CA SER A 26 -2.64 35.34 44.23
C SER A 26 -1.41 35.41 45.15
N SER A 27 -0.21 35.12 44.62
CA SER A 27 1.03 35.76 45.06
C SER A 27 2.00 35.99 43.90
N THR A 28 2.51 37.21 43.86
CA THR A 28 3.40 37.84 42.88
C THR A 28 4.87 37.74 43.28
N SER A 29 5.74 38.02 42.29
CA SER A 29 7.17 38.41 42.37
C SER A 29 8.18 37.24 42.36
N SER A 30 9.36 37.27 41.72
CA SER A 30 10.12 38.35 41.07
C SER A 30 11.21 37.77 40.15
N SER A 31 11.66 38.61 39.22
CA SER A 31 12.76 38.44 38.27
C SER A 31 14.15 38.29 38.89
N SER A 32 14.94 37.29 38.48
CA SER A 32 16.41 37.41 38.30
C SER A 32 17.03 36.15 37.67
N SER A 33 17.41 36.18 36.38
CA SER A 33 18.47 35.30 35.82
C SER A 33 18.83 35.56 34.34
N ASN A 34 18.62 36.76 33.78
CA ASN A 34 18.94 37.03 32.37
C ASN A 34 20.37 37.60 32.11
N LYS A 35 21.39 37.13 32.83
CA LYS A 35 22.80 37.59 32.66
C LYS A 35 23.87 36.50 32.52
N SER A 36 23.53 35.21 32.55
CA SER A 36 24.50 34.10 32.35
C SER A 36 24.62 33.62 30.89
N ASN A 37 23.59 33.77 30.06
CA ASN A 37 23.58 33.21 28.70
C ASN A 37 24.36 34.02 27.64
N PHE A 38 24.68 35.29 27.88
CA PHE A 38 25.40 36.12 26.90
C PHE A 38 26.94 35.94 26.89
N ARG A 39 27.54 35.28 27.89
CA ARG A 39 28.99 35.00 27.93
C ARG A 39 29.36 33.66 27.28
N PHE A 40 28.43 32.72 27.16
CA PHE A 40 28.68 31.40 26.54
C PHE A 40 28.67 31.47 25.00
N LEU A 41 27.85 32.36 24.42
CA LEU A 41 27.74 32.60 22.98
C LEU A 41 28.97 33.26 22.34
N ARG A 42 29.84 33.93 23.12
CA ARG A 42 31.05 34.60 22.60
C ARG A 42 32.28 33.68 22.50
N ARG A 43 32.31 32.55 23.22
CA ARG A 43 33.40 31.55 23.17
C ARG A 43 33.23 30.56 22.01
N ARG A 44 32.00 30.13 21.68
CA ARG A 44 31.72 29.23 20.53
C ARG A 44 32.05 29.88 19.18
N ARG A 45 31.81 31.19 19.01
CA ARG A 45 32.14 31.91 17.76
C ARG A 45 33.66 31.98 17.47
N ARG A 46 34.53 31.99 18.49
CA ARG A 46 36.00 32.01 18.27
C ARG A 46 36.58 30.65 17.85
N ILE A 47 35.98 29.55 18.32
CA ILE A 47 36.41 28.18 17.97
C ILE A 47 36.00 27.83 16.54
N ILE A 48 34.80 28.26 16.10
CA ILE A 48 34.31 28.05 14.73
C ILE A 48 35.15 28.83 13.69
N ILE A 49 35.63 30.04 14.05
CA ILE A 49 36.52 30.84 13.18
C ILE A 49 37.92 30.22 13.06
N LEU A 50 38.45 29.61 14.12
CA LEU A 50 39.74 28.91 14.08
C LEU A 50 39.69 27.60 13.25
N LEU A 51 38.61 26.83 13.37
CA LEU A 51 38.42 25.60 12.58
C LEU A 51 38.22 25.89 11.08
N SER A 52 37.52 26.97 10.73
CA SER A 52 37.32 27.36 9.33
C SER A 52 38.63 27.85 8.65
N LEU A 53 39.54 28.47 9.40
CA LEU A 53 40.86 28.87 8.88
C LEU A 53 41.81 27.67 8.66
N ILE A 54 41.73 26.63 9.50
CA ILE A 54 42.53 25.41 9.35
C ILE A 54 42.03 24.57 8.15
N ILE A 55 40.71 24.46 7.97
CA ILE A 55 40.12 23.74 6.84
C ILE A 55 40.45 24.46 5.52
N SER A 56 40.38 25.79 5.49
CA SER A 56 40.71 26.58 4.29
C SER A 56 42.18 26.47 3.86
N SER A 57 43.11 26.28 4.80
CA SER A 57 44.54 26.10 4.51
C SER A 57 44.88 24.69 4.02
N ILE A 58 44.14 23.66 4.47
CA ILE A 58 44.26 22.28 3.95
C ILE A 58 43.75 22.20 2.51
N PHE A 59 42.61 22.83 2.20
CA PHE A 59 42.09 22.87 0.82
C PHE A 59 43.00 23.65 -0.14
N ALA A 60 43.67 24.72 0.33
CA ALA A 60 44.63 25.46 -0.48
C ALA A 60 45.91 24.65 -0.81
N LEU A 61 46.39 23.83 0.13
CA LEU A 61 47.54 22.94 -0.09
C LEU A 61 47.23 21.78 -1.06
N GLN A 62 46.01 21.25 -1.01
CA GLN A 62 45.54 20.17 -1.89
C GLN A 62 45.25 20.66 -3.33
N TYR A 63 44.87 21.93 -3.48
CA TYR A 63 44.67 22.56 -4.79
C TYR A 63 46.00 22.91 -5.49
N PHE A 64 47.06 23.21 -4.73
CA PHE A 64 48.40 23.45 -5.28
C PHE A 64 49.14 22.15 -5.67
N SER A 65 48.86 21.01 -5.03
CA SER A 65 49.47 19.72 -5.40
C SER A 65 48.89 19.09 -6.67
N ASN A 66 47.61 19.35 -6.99
CA ASN A 66 46.95 18.80 -8.19
C ASN A 66 47.16 19.64 -9.47
N SER A 67 47.71 20.85 -9.35
CA SER A 67 47.99 21.75 -10.49
C SER A 67 49.37 21.50 -11.16
N ILE A 68 50.28 20.77 -10.50
CA ILE A 68 51.65 20.53 -11.00
C ILE A 68 51.77 19.24 -11.84
N PHE A 69 50.81 18.31 -11.79
CA PHE A 69 50.90 17.01 -12.49
C PHE A 69 50.19 16.93 -13.85
N HIS A 70 49.52 18.00 -14.30
CA HIS A 70 49.05 18.13 -15.69
C HIS A 70 49.88 19.17 -16.46
N SER A 71 51.17 18.90 -16.65
CA SER A 71 51.94 19.50 -17.75
C SER A 71 53.17 18.67 -18.13
N LYS A 72 52.97 17.65 -18.97
CA LYS A 72 53.80 17.36 -20.16
C LYS A 72 53.39 16.02 -20.77
N SER A 73 52.66 16.14 -21.87
CA SER A 73 52.39 15.10 -22.84
C SER A 73 53.65 14.69 -23.62
N SER A 74 53.56 13.49 -24.18
CA SER A 74 54.09 13.05 -25.49
C SER A 74 55.47 12.38 -25.54
N SER A 75 55.44 11.19 -26.17
CA SER A 75 56.41 10.57 -27.08
C SER A 75 56.91 9.16 -26.70
N SER A 76 56.32 8.18 -27.41
CA SER A 76 56.95 7.09 -28.18
C SER A 76 57.93 6.08 -27.55
N SER A 77 57.55 4.81 -27.77
CA SER A 77 58.31 3.70 -28.36
C SER A 77 59.24 2.80 -27.52
N SER A 78 58.96 1.49 -27.70
CA SER A 78 59.87 0.36 -27.97
C SER A 78 60.67 -0.30 -26.82
N SER A 79 60.22 -1.52 -26.49
CA SER A 79 60.92 -2.83 -26.51
C SER A 79 62.17 -3.14 -25.66
N SER A 80 62.09 -4.36 -25.09
CA SER A 80 63.10 -5.45 -24.99
C SER A 80 64.14 -5.45 -23.85
N SER A 81 63.86 -6.32 -22.86
CA SER A 81 64.62 -7.53 -22.43
C SER A 81 66.12 -7.51 -22.06
N THR A 82 66.44 -8.36 -21.06
CA THR A 82 67.71 -9.06 -20.70
C THR A 82 68.76 -8.28 -19.88
N LEU A 83 69.63 -8.90 -19.09
CA LEU A 83 69.62 -10.03 -18.13
C LEU A 83 70.97 -9.89 -17.37
N SER A 84 71.00 -10.28 -16.09
CA SER A 84 72.16 -10.87 -15.35
C SER A 84 73.52 -10.13 -15.20
N SER A 85 73.78 -9.75 -13.94
CA SER A 85 74.95 -10.09 -13.09
C SER A 85 76.39 -9.99 -13.61
N VAL A 86 77.24 -9.24 -12.89
CA VAL A 86 78.56 -9.67 -12.37
C VAL A 86 78.91 -8.86 -11.11
N ASN A 87 79.36 -9.56 -10.06
CA ASN A 87 79.97 -9.02 -8.84
C ASN A 87 81.44 -8.63 -9.08
N ASP A 88 81.92 -7.53 -8.49
CA ASP A 88 83.20 -7.57 -7.77
C ASP A 88 83.40 -6.40 -6.79
N ASN A 89 84.05 -6.72 -5.67
CA ASN A 89 84.30 -5.84 -4.52
C ASN A 89 85.59 -5.03 -4.69
N SER A 90 85.57 -3.72 -4.41
CA SER A 90 86.45 -3.11 -3.39
C SER A 90 86.27 -1.59 -3.22
N LYS A 91 86.00 -1.22 -1.96
CA LYS A 91 86.46 -0.03 -1.21
C LYS A 91 86.47 1.34 -1.89
N GLU A 92 85.56 2.22 -1.47
CA GLU A 92 85.89 3.48 -0.78
C GLU A 92 84.64 4.10 -0.14
N LYS A 93 84.82 4.70 1.04
CA LYS A 93 83.76 5.34 1.83
C LYS A 93 83.47 6.71 1.23
N ASP A 94 82.22 6.96 0.85
CA ASP A 94 81.70 8.33 0.85
C ASP A 94 80.20 8.37 1.22
N ASN A 95 79.88 9.29 2.13
CA ASN A 95 78.57 9.48 2.73
C ASN A 95 77.57 10.00 1.69
N SER A 96 76.55 9.22 1.37
CA SER A 96 75.36 9.71 0.66
C SER A 96 74.08 9.30 1.40
N VAL A 97 73.10 10.20 1.34
CA VAL A 97 71.80 10.23 2.03
C VAL A 97 70.85 9.07 1.62
N PHE A 98 71.34 8.03 0.98
CA PHE A 98 70.54 6.89 0.49
C PHE A 98 70.68 5.59 1.29
N GLY A 99 71.58 5.53 2.29
CA GLY A 99 71.74 4.37 3.18
C GLY A 99 70.76 4.30 4.36
N ALA A 100 69.84 5.26 4.51
CA ALA A 100 68.92 5.34 5.64
C ALA A 100 67.49 4.87 5.35
N LEU A 101 67.18 4.42 4.11
CA LEU A 101 65.81 4.06 3.71
C LEU A 101 65.51 2.56 3.61
N PHE A 102 66.50 1.68 3.80
CA PHE A 102 66.29 0.23 3.72
C PHE A 102 67.08 -0.53 4.79
N ASP A 103 66.96 -0.08 6.04
CA ASP A 103 67.36 -0.89 7.18
C ASP A 103 66.23 -1.89 7.49
N LEU A 104 66.42 -3.14 7.08
CA LEU A 104 65.45 -4.23 7.22
C LEU A 104 65.07 -4.49 8.70
N ASP A 105 65.93 -4.16 9.65
CA ASP A 105 65.62 -4.25 11.08
C ASP A 105 64.68 -3.12 11.54
N VAL A 106 64.77 -1.93 10.94
CA VAL A 106 63.84 -0.82 11.22
C VAL A 106 62.47 -1.08 10.61
N VAL A 107 62.43 -1.61 9.38
CA VAL A 107 61.17 -1.97 8.70
C VAL A 107 60.46 -3.12 9.42
N ASN A 108 61.17 -4.16 9.85
CA ASN A 108 60.56 -5.26 10.63
C ASN A 108 60.08 -4.80 12.01
N LYS A 109 60.79 -3.86 12.64
CA LYS A 109 60.36 -3.27 13.92
C LYS A 109 59.11 -2.38 13.75
N TYR A 110 58.99 -1.68 12.62
CA TYR A 110 57.83 -0.86 12.28
C TYR A 110 56.62 -1.72 11.89
N ILE A 111 56.82 -2.78 11.10
CA ILE A 111 55.77 -3.75 10.76
C ILE A 111 55.27 -4.46 12.03
N ASN A 112 56.16 -4.92 12.91
CA ASN A 112 55.73 -5.53 14.18
C ASN A 112 54.98 -4.54 15.10
N GLN A 113 55.34 -3.25 15.09
CA GLN A 113 54.55 -2.21 15.77
C GLN A 113 53.17 -2.01 15.15
N ILE A 114 53.06 -2.01 13.81
CA ILE A 114 51.78 -1.90 13.12
C ILE A 114 50.90 -3.13 13.37
N THR A 115 51.47 -4.34 13.42
CA THR A 115 50.73 -5.58 13.70
C THR A 115 50.27 -5.69 15.16
N GLU A 116 51.06 -5.17 16.12
CA GLU A 116 50.64 -5.02 17.52
C GLU A 116 49.55 -3.95 17.69
N GLN A 117 49.63 -2.88 16.92
CA GLN A 117 48.67 -1.79 16.95
C GLN A 117 47.36 -2.16 16.26
N SER A 118 47.40 -2.95 15.17
CA SER A 118 46.22 -3.51 14.52
C SER A 118 45.53 -4.53 15.43
N LYS A 119 46.28 -5.42 16.10
CA LYS A 119 45.72 -6.34 17.11
C LYS A 119 45.09 -5.63 18.29
N LYS A 120 45.65 -4.48 18.72
CA LYS A 120 45.05 -3.64 19.77
C LYS A 120 43.79 -2.91 19.31
N GLU A 121 43.70 -2.55 18.04
CA GLU A 121 42.49 -1.94 17.46
C GLU A 121 41.39 -2.97 17.21
N GLU A 122 41.76 -4.19 16.80
CA GLU A 122 40.87 -5.35 16.63
C GLU A 122 40.28 -5.80 17.98
N LEU A 123 41.13 -5.92 19.03
CA LEU A 123 40.64 -6.19 20.39
C LEU A 123 39.74 -5.05 20.93
N LYS A 124 39.98 -3.81 20.50
CA LYS A 124 39.13 -2.66 20.83
C LYS A 124 37.81 -2.66 20.08
N SER A 125 37.76 -3.18 18.85
CA SER A 125 36.51 -3.32 18.10
C SER A 125 35.68 -4.47 18.68
N GLU A 126 36.30 -5.60 19.04
CA GLU A 126 35.63 -6.71 19.72
C GLU A 126 35.06 -6.32 21.10
N LEU A 127 35.80 -5.49 21.87
CA LEU A 127 35.26 -4.93 23.12
C LEU A 127 34.09 -3.96 22.87
N LYS A 128 34.15 -3.17 21.79
CA LYS A 128 33.05 -2.26 21.42
C LYS A 128 31.82 -3.01 20.92
N GLU A 129 32.02 -4.11 20.22
CA GLU A 129 30.96 -4.97 19.69
C GLU A 129 30.27 -5.74 20.82
N SER A 130 31.04 -6.23 21.81
CA SER A 130 30.46 -6.84 23.01
C SER A 130 29.72 -5.83 23.91
N GLU A 131 30.22 -4.59 24.05
CA GLU A 131 29.47 -3.51 24.70
C GLU A 131 28.21 -3.08 23.92
N LEU A 132 28.22 -3.17 22.58
CA LEU A 132 27.05 -2.93 21.75
C LEU A 132 26.00 -4.03 21.93
N LEU A 133 26.42 -5.30 21.96
CA LEU A 133 25.55 -6.45 22.18
C LEU A 133 24.84 -6.40 23.55
N VAL A 134 25.54 -5.97 24.60
CA VAL A 134 24.91 -5.79 25.92
C VAL A 134 23.87 -4.66 25.90
N LYS A 135 24.14 -3.56 25.17
CA LYS A 135 23.17 -2.47 25.00
C LYS A 135 21.98 -2.87 24.14
N VAL A 136 22.18 -3.67 23.11
CA VAL A 136 21.10 -4.21 22.27
C VAL A 136 20.20 -5.12 23.10
N ASN A 137 20.77 -6.01 23.91
CA ASN A 137 19.99 -6.89 24.79
C ASN A 137 19.23 -6.10 25.87
N GLN A 138 19.79 -5.01 26.39
CA GLN A 138 19.08 -4.12 27.33
C GLN A 138 17.93 -3.36 26.67
N VAL A 139 18.11 -2.90 25.43
CA VAL A 139 17.05 -2.25 24.64
C VAL A 139 15.96 -3.26 24.26
N GLU A 140 16.33 -4.52 23.99
CA GLU A 140 15.38 -5.61 23.74
C GLU A 140 14.55 -5.95 24.99
N GLU A 141 15.17 -5.97 26.18
CA GLU A 141 14.46 -6.12 27.47
C GLU A 141 13.56 -4.92 27.81
N GLU A 142 13.97 -3.69 27.49
CA GLU A 142 13.11 -2.50 27.64
C GLU A 142 11.92 -2.53 26.67
N LEU A 143 12.13 -2.92 25.41
CA LEU A 143 11.06 -3.09 24.40
C LEU A 143 10.06 -4.19 24.79
N LEU A 144 10.51 -5.28 25.40
CA LEU A 144 9.65 -6.35 25.91
C LEU A 144 8.79 -5.89 27.10
N ASN A 145 9.34 -5.04 27.98
CA ASN A 145 8.60 -4.46 29.10
C ASN A 145 7.59 -3.41 28.65
N ASP A 146 7.93 -2.58 27.66
CA ASP A 146 7.01 -1.63 27.03
C ASP A 146 5.87 -2.35 26.30
N SER A 147 6.15 -3.50 25.67
CA SER A 147 5.15 -4.38 25.05
C SER A 147 4.15 -4.93 26.07
N ASP A 148 4.60 -5.34 27.27
CA ASP A 148 3.70 -5.81 28.33
C ASP A 148 2.88 -4.68 28.99
N GLU A 149 3.40 -3.45 28.98
CA GLU A 149 2.66 -2.26 29.41
C GLU A 149 1.59 -1.85 28.36
N LEU A 150 1.94 -1.90 27.07
CA LEU A 150 1.01 -1.72 25.94
C LEU A 150 -0.09 -2.80 25.92
N ARG A 151 0.26 -4.06 26.25
CA ARG A 151 -0.69 -5.17 26.38
C ARG A 151 -1.75 -4.93 27.46
N LYS A 152 -1.39 -4.27 28.57
CA LYS A 152 -2.34 -3.87 29.62
C LYS A 152 -3.24 -2.71 29.19
N LEU A 153 -2.75 -1.80 28.35
CA LEU A 153 -3.52 -0.71 27.77
C LEU A 153 -4.55 -1.19 26.74
N TYR A 154 -4.19 -2.17 25.90
CA TYR A 154 -5.07 -2.75 24.87
C TYR A 154 -6.29 -3.50 25.43
N LEU A 155 -6.20 -4.04 26.64
CA LEU A 155 -7.30 -4.79 27.28
C LEU A 155 -8.25 -3.91 28.11
N THR A 156 -8.01 -2.60 28.16
CA THR A 156 -8.92 -1.64 28.81
C THR A 156 -9.59 -0.75 27.76
N HIS A 157 -10.93 -0.74 27.74
CA HIS A 157 -11.82 0.03 26.84
C HIS A 157 -11.69 1.57 26.93
N LYS A 158 -10.50 2.14 27.08
CA LYS A 158 -10.30 3.57 27.42
C LYS A 158 -9.30 4.32 26.56
N HIS A 159 -8.91 3.80 25.39
CA HIS A 159 -7.99 4.53 24.51
C HIS A 159 -8.72 5.37 23.45
N ASN A 160 -8.59 6.70 23.56
CA ASN A 160 -9.05 7.66 22.55
C ASN A 160 -8.15 7.59 21.29
N GLY A 161 -8.52 6.74 20.32
CA GLY A 161 -8.35 6.94 18.87
C GLY A 161 -6.95 7.12 18.25
N ILE A 162 -5.85 7.18 19.01
CA ILE A 162 -4.50 7.41 18.49
C ILE A 162 -3.57 6.30 18.97
N VAL A 163 -3.06 5.48 18.04
CA VAL A 163 -2.03 4.49 18.33
C VAL A 163 -0.80 4.78 17.47
N ASN A 164 0.35 4.90 18.12
CA ASN A 164 1.64 5.08 17.46
C ASN A 164 2.22 3.69 17.18
N LEU A 165 1.86 3.12 16.02
CA LEU A 165 2.45 1.89 15.51
C LEU A 165 3.08 2.20 14.16
N GLY A 166 4.41 2.23 14.12
CA GLY A 166 5.16 2.24 12.88
C GLY A 166 4.78 1.03 12.02
N SER A 167 4.71 1.25 10.71
CA SER A 167 4.52 0.23 9.67
C SER A 167 3.14 -0.45 9.63
N THR A 168 2.28 0.10 8.77
CA THR A 168 1.11 -0.56 8.18
C THR A 168 1.43 -1.95 7.60
N GLY A 169 0.44 -2.85 7.67
CA GLY A 169 0.37 -4.20 7.09
C GLY A 169 1.35 -4.55 5.96
N ASN A 170 1.88 -5.77 6.08
CA ASN A 170 3.03 -6.38 5.38
C ASN A 170 4.37 -6.17 6.10
N MET A 171 4.53 -6.78 7.28
CA MET A 171 5.86 -7.14 7.75
C MET A 171 6.24 -8.50 7.17
N ALA A 172 7.02 -8.44 6.08
CA ALA A 172 7.88 -9.55 5.71
C ALA A 172 8.92 -9.77 6.83
N ASP A 173 9.17 -11.04 7.16
CA ASP A 173 10.12 -11.50 8.17
C ASP A 173 11.48 -10.74 8.08
N PRO A 174 11.93 -10.04 9.15
CA PRO A 174 13.23 -9.37 9.22
C PRO A 174 14.42 -10.29 8.92
N SER A 175 14.25 -11.60 9.11
CA SER A 175 15.27 -12.63 8.86
C SER A 175 15.67 -12.74 7.37
N LEU A 176 14.79 -12.37 6.45
CA LEU A 176 14.99 -12.48 5.00
C LEU A 176 15.77 -11.30 4.38
N ASN A 177 15.98 -10.20 5.12
CA ASN A 177 16.69 -9.03 4.62
C ASN A 177 18.18 -8.97 5.02
N ILE A 178 18.63 -9.80 5.96
CA ILE A 178 20.07 -9.90 6.29
C ILE A 178 20.82 -10.75 5.25
N LEU A 179 20.15 -11.69 4.59
CA LEU A 179 20.73 -12.49 3.49
C LEU A 179 20.79 -11.71 2.16
N LYS A 180 19.84 -10.81 1.89
CA LYS A 180 19.82 -9.98 0.66
C LYS A 180 20.85 -8.82 0.65
N LEU A 181 21.46 -8.51 1.78
CA LEU A 181 22.54 -7.51 1.87
C LEU A 181 23.94 -8.13 1.82
N LYS A 182 24.10 -9.42 2.15
CA LYS A 182 25.38 -10.14 1.97
C LYS A 182 25.61 -10.60 0.53
N ASP A 183 24.56 -10.95 -0.21
CA ASP A 183 24.68 -11.38 -1.62
C ASP A 183 24.83 -10.24 -2.63
N LYS A 184 24.58 -8.99 -2.24
CA LYS A 184 24.81 -7.81 -3.08
C LYS A 184 26.24 -7.26 -3.02
N GLN A 185 27.07 -7.79 -2.13
CA GLN A 185 28.49 -7.39 -2.02
C GLN A 185 29.45 -8.44 -2.63
N SER A 186 29.00 -9.68 -2.84
CA SER A 186 29.73 -10.68 -3.65
C SER A 186 29.54 -10.44 -5.16
N THR A 187 28.33 -10.06 -5.58
CA THR A 187 28.03 -9.75 -7.00
C THR A 187 28.64 -8.46 -7.52
N LEU A 188 29.18 -7.58 -6.66
CA LEU A 188 29.94 -6.41 -7.12
C LEU A 188 31.41 -6.72 -7.40
N ASN A 189 31.97 -7.79 -6.83
CA ASN A 189 33.35 -8.20 -7.09
C ASN A 189 33.46 -9.11 -8.33
N ASP A 190 32.40 -9.81 -8.70
CA ASP A 190 32.36 -10.65 -9.91
C ASP A 190 32.10 -9.85 -11.21
N LEU A 191 31.79 -8.55 -11.09
CA LEU A 191 31.57 -7.65 -12.24
C LEU A 191 32.83 -6.86 -12.67
N GLU A 192 33.93 -6.94 -11.93
CA GLU A 192 35.23 -6.38 -12.35
C GLU A 192 36.11 -7.38 -13.13
N ASP A 193 35.83 -8.68 -13.08
CA ASP A 193 36.60 -9.71 -13.82
C ASP A 193 36.00 -10.10 -15.19
N LEU A 194 34.74 -9.72 -15.48
CA LEU A 194 34.08 -10.01 -16.76
C LEU A 194 34.35 -8.98 -17.87
N ASN A 195 35.02 -7.86 -17.57
CA ASN A 195 35.41 -6.85 -18.56
C ASN A 195 36.78 -7.09 -19.22
N LYS A 196 37.37 -8.29 -19.07
CA LYS A 196 38.64 -8.66 -19.72
C LYS A 196 38.59 -9.78 -20.76
N ILE A 197 37.42 -10.34 -21.09
CA ILE A 197 37.35 -11.40 -22.09
C ILE A 197 36.17 -11.16 -23.06
N LYS A 198 36.42 -10.37 -24.09
CA LYS A 198 35.73 -10.46 -25.39
C LYS A 198 36.73 -10.20 -26.52
N ILE A 199 37.35 -11.28 -27.01
CA ILE A 199 37.78 -11.38 -28.41
C ILE A 199 37.47 -12.81 -28.88
N ASP A 200 36.75 -12.86 -30.00
CA ASP A 200 36.71 -13.90 -31.03
C ASP A 200 35.65 -15.03 -31.05
N ASN A 201 34.81 -14.90 -32.10
CA ASN A 201 34.44 -15.88 -33.13
C ASN A 201 33.11 -16.69 -33.05
N ASN A 202 32.17 -16.23 -33.90
CA ASN A 202 31.49 -16.92 -35.00
C ASN A 202 30.48 -18.09 -34.82
N GLU A 203 29.28 -17.83 -35.38
CA GLU A 203 28.33 -18.72 -36.11
C GLU A 203 27.59 -19.84 -35.32
N LYS A 204 26.30 -20.19 -35.55
CA LYS A 204 25.25 -19.83 -36.53
C LYS A 204 23.88 -20.38 -36.05
N ASP A 205 22.85 -19.57 -36.28
CA ASP A 205 21.42 -19.82 -36.59
C ASP A 205 20.69 -21.09 -36.13
N ILE A 206 19.55 -20.89 -35.43
CA ILE A 206 18.19 -21.15 -35.95
C ILE A 206 17.26 -20.04 -35.42
N THR A 207 16.43 -19.47 -36.30
CA THR A 207 15.74 -18.18 -36.18
C THR A 207 14.38 -18.22 -35.44
N ASP A 208 14.25 -17.40 -34.38
CA ASP A 208 12.97 -16.97 -33.76
C ASP A 208 12.31 -15.78 -34.52
N ASP A 209 12.85 -15.40 -35.68
CA ASP A 209 12.50 -14.16 -36.38
C ASP A 209 11.16 -14.17 -37.13
N GLU A 210 10.44 -15.30 -37.18
CA GLU A 210 9.11 -15.35 -37.81
C GLU A 210 7.95 -15.07 -36.84
N ILE A 211 8.15 -15.10 -35.52
CA ILE A 211 7.10 -14.78 -34.53
C ILE A 211 7.21 -13.32 -34.03
N ASN A 212 8.40 -12.72 -34.08
CA ASN A 212 8.66 -11.37 -33.55
C ASN A 212 8.27 -10.19 -34.45
N ASN A 213 7.89 -10.42 -35.72
CA ASN A 213 7.58 -9.31 -36.63
C ASN A 213 6.24 -8.59 -36.34
N ASN A 214 5.40 -9.10 -35.43
CA ASN A 214 4.15 -8.44 -35.01
C ASN A 214 4.24 -7.67 -33.68
N ASN A 215 5.36 -7.75 -32.95
CA ASN A 215 5.54 -7.19 -31.59
C ASN A 215 6.60 -6.08 -31.50
N LYS A 216 6.81 -5.30 -32.58
CA LYS A 216 7.74 -4.16 -32.50
C LYS A 216 7.11 -3.02 -31.69
N ASP A 217 7.77 -2.66 -30.60
CA ASP A 217 7.61 -1.41 -29.86
C ASP A 217 7.57 -0.24 -30.85
N ARG A 218 6.39 0.36 -31.04
CA ARG A 218 6.16 1.48 -31.97
C ARG A 218 6.39 2.82 -31.28
N SER A 219 7.24 2.88 -30.26
CA SER A 219 7.62 4.15 -29.64
C SER A 219 8.22 5.09 -30.68
N ILE A 220 7.46 6.13 -31.03
CA ILE A 220 7.90 7.24 -31.87
C ILE A 220 8.65 8.22 -30.94
N PRO A 221 9.79 8.80 -31.36
CA PRO A 221 10.39 9.92 -30.64
C PRO A 221 9.36 11.03 -30.45
N LEU A 222 9.20 11.53 -29.22
CA LEU A 222 8.31 12.62 -28.87
C LEU A 222 8.44 13.75 -29.90
N SER A 223 7.45 13.88 -30.78
CA SER A 223 7.37 15.01 -31.68
C SER A 223 6.62 16.13 -30.96
N ASN A 224 6.95 17.39 -31.25
CA ASN A 224 6.17 18.57 -30.81
C ASN A 224 4.74 18.60 -31.43
N SER A 225 4.15 17.45 -31.78
CA SER A 225 2.80 17.36 -32.31
C SER A 225 1.80 17.83 -31.27
N ASN A 226 0.90 18.72 -31.69
CA ASN A 226 -0.24 19.15 -30.89
C ASN A 226 -1.01 17.94 -30.33
N MET A 227 -1.55 18.08 -29.11
CA MET A 227 -2.52 17.16 -28.51
C MET A 227 -3.54 16.75 -29.60
N PRO A 228 -3.81 15.44 -29.78
CA PRO A 228 -4.72 15.00 -30.85
C PRO A 228 -6.06 15.70 -30.71
N ASP A 229 -6.61 16.15 -31.83
CA ASP A 229 -7.95 16.73 -31.83
C ASP A 229 -9.00 15.68 -31.44
N GLU A 230 -10.15 16.16 -30.95
CA GLU A 230 -11.25 15.31 -30.48
C GLU A 230 -11.71 14.33 -31.57
N GLU A 231 -11.69 14.77 -32.83
CA GLU A 231 -12.06 13.93 -33.98
C GLU A 231 -11.10 12.75 -34.13
N THR A 232 -9.79 12.96 -34.04
CA THR A 232 -8.77 11.91 -34.11
C THR A 232 -8.91 10.93 -32.95
N PHE A 233 -9.07 11.43 -31.73
CA PHE A 233 -9.22 10.59 -30.54
C PHE A 233 -10.50 9.74 -30.57
N SER A 234 -11.59 10.29 -31.11
CA SER A 234 -12.88 9.59 -31.24
C SER A 234 -12.87 8.47 -32.29
N LYS A 235 -11.95 8.50 -33.27
CA LYS A 235 -11.86 7.51 -34.35
C LYS A 235 -11.05 6.27 -33.98
N ILE A 236 -10.34 6.29 -32.85
CA ILE A 236 -9.54 5.15 -32.38
C ILE A 236 -10.47 3.96 -32.15
N LYS A 237 -10.13 2.81 -32.75
CA LYS A 237 -10.87 1.57 -32.53
C LYS A 237 -10.32 0.82 -31.33
N THR A 238 -11.17 0.04 -30.66
CA THR A 238 -10.79 -0.79 -29.51
C THR A 238 -9.58 -1.70 -29.80
N ASP A 239 -9.57 -2.38 -30.95
CA ASP A 239 -8.46 -3.27 -31.34
C ASP A 239 -7.14 -2.52 -31.61
N GLU A 240 -7.22 -1.28 -32.11
CA GLU A 240 -6.06 -0.44 -32.36
C GLU A 240 -5.51 0.12 -31.04
N PHE A 241 -6.40 0.56 -30.16
CA PHE A 241 -6.07 1.00 -28.79
C PHE A 241 -5.26 -0.06 -28.02
N ILE A 242 -5.75 -1.31 -27.96
CA ILE A 242 -5.05 -2.41 -27.25
C ILE A 242 -3.70 -2.75 -27.88
N LYS A 243 -3.53 -2.46 -29.19
CA LYS A 243 -2.27 -2.66 -29.92
C LYS A 243 -1.30 -1.49 -29.80
N GLY A 244 -1.60 -0.48 -28.99
CA GLY A 244 -0.79 0.71 -28.83
C GLY A 244 -1.02 1.71 -29.97
N ASP A 245 -2.25 2.22 -30.06
CA ASP A 245 -2.58 3.28 -31.02
C ASP A 245 -1.72 4.53 -30.79
N ILE A 246 -1.22 5.11 -31.88
CA ILE A 246 -0.27 6.23 -31.83
C ILE A 246 -0.96 7.51 -31.32
N ALA A 247 -2.21 7.76 -31.69
CA ALA A 247 -2.93 8.95 -31.22
C ALA A 247 -3.21 8.84 -29.73
N PHE A 248 -3.57 7.64 -29.24
CA PHE A 248 -3.70 7.37 -27.81
C PHE A 248 -2.37 7.57 -27.06
N GLN A 249 -1.27 6.99 -27.54
CA GLN A 249 0.05 7.14 -26.92
C GLN A 249 0.49 8.62 -26.86
N ASN A 250 0.30 9.36 -27.95
CA ASN A 250 0.58 10.79 -27.98
C ASN A 250 -0.30 11.55 -26.98
N PHE A 251 -1.60 11.25 -26.94
CA PHE A 251 -2.52 11.85 -25.97
C PHE A 251 -2.04 11.61 -24.53
N PHE A 252 -1.79 10.36 -24.15
CA PHE A 252 -1.37 10.03 -22.80
C PHE A 252 0.01 10.55 -22.47
N SER A 253 0.92 10.66 -23.44
CA SER A 253 2.20 11.33 -23.23
C SER A 253 2.02 12.77 -22.78
N HIS A 254 1.08 13.53 -23.36
CA HIS A 254 0.78 14.89 -22.92
C HIS A 254 0.16 14.93 -21.53
N ILE A 255 -0.71 13.97 -21.19
CA ILE A 255 -1.30 13.86 -19.85
C ILE A 255 -0.25 13.52 -18.80
N LEU A 256 0.63 12.56 -19.07
CA LEU A 256 1.71 12.19 -18.16
C LEU A 256 2.73 13.32 -18.01
N GLU A 257 3.03 14.06 -19.07
CA GLU A 257 3.85 15.26 -18.98
C GLU A 257 3.17 16.38 -18.18
N LEU A 258 1.87 16.59 -18.37
CA LEU A 258 1.08 17.53 -17.57
C LEU A 258 1.15 17.17 -16.08
N ILE A 259 0.98 15.89 -15.73
CA ILE A 259 1.11 15.40 -14.36
C ILE A 259 2.52 15.60 -13.83
N ALA A 260 3.54 15.17 -14.58
CA ALA A 260 4.94 15.25 -14.15
C ALA A 260 5.41 16.71 -13.96
N ARG A 261 4.97 17.64 -14.82
CA ARG A 261 5.26 19.08 -14.66
C ARG A 261 4.58 19.72 -13.45
N ASN A 262 3.52 19.09 -12.94
CA ASN A 262 2.78 19.50 -11.74
C ASN A 262 3.06 18.56 -10.55
N HIS A 263 4.18 17.84 -10.56
CA HIS A 263 4.71 17.12 -9.41
C HIS A 263 5.00 18.09 -8.24
N LEU A 264 4.77 17.67 -6.99
CA LEU A 264 4.99 18.45 -5.76
C LEU A 264 6.35 19.17 -5.70
N SER A 265 6.35 20.49 -5.46
CA SER A 265 7.58 21.29 -5.27
C SER A 265 8.07 21.15 -3.84
N PHE A 266 7.12 20.96 -2.91
CA PHE A 266 7.36 20.91 -1.49
C PHE A 266 6.75 19.64 -0.89
N PRO A 267 7.23 18.44 -1.25
CA PRO A 267 6.73 17.19 -0.68
C PRO A 267 6.85 17.20 0.85
N LEU A 268 5.93 16.49 1.52
CA LEU A 268 5.89 16.42 2.97
C LEU A 268 7.12 15.67 3.48
N LYS A 269 8.11 16.41 3.99
CA LYS A 269 9.41 15.87 4.43
C LYS A 269 9.31 14.67 5.36
N ARG A 270 8.32 14.66 6.26
CA ARG A 270 8.10 13.53 7.19
C ARG A 270 7.73 12.23 6.48
N ARG A 271 7.07 12.30 5.32
CA ARG A 271 6.72 11.13 4.49
C ARG A 271 7.83 10.72 3.52
N MET A 272 8.94 11.46 3.47
CA MET A 272 10.09 11.08 2.65
C MET A 272 11.04 10.11 3.37
N VAL A 273 10.81 9.85 4.67
CA VAL A 273 11.53 8.82 5.40
C VAL A 273 10.95 7.47 5.02
N LEU A 274 11.81 6.56 4.55
CA LEU A 274 11.42 5.23 4.12
C LEU A 274 11.85 4.18 5.14
N GLU A 275 10.95 3.25 5.44
CA GLU A 275 11.21 2.02 6.17
C GLU A 275 10.79 0.85 5.27
N ASN A 276 11.70 -0.09 5.00
CA ASN A 276 11.49 -1.19 4.05
C ASN A 276 11.00 -0.75 2.65
N GLY A 277 11.45 0.43 2.20
CA GLY A 277 11.06 1.01 0.91
C GLY A 277 9.70 1.70 0.91
N LYS A 278 8.99 1.77 2.03
CA LYS A 278 7.70 2.45 2.16
C LYS A 278 7.82 3.70 3.03
N PRO A 279 7.08 4.79 2.72
CA PRO A 279 6.96 5.95 3.60
C PRO A 279 6.50 5.60 5.00
N VAL A 280 7.21 6.13 6.00
CA VAL A 280 6.82 6.01 7.40
C VAL A 280 5.53 6.80 7.65
N ILE A 281 4.57 6.15 8.34
CA ILE A 281 3.34 6.76 8.81
C ILE A 281 3.49 6.96 10.32
N ASP A 282 3.66 8.22 10.74
CA ASP A 282 4.00 8.56 12.13
C ASP A 282 2.92 8.14 13.14
N ASN A 283 1.64 8.21 12.74
CA ASN A 283 0.49 7.85 13.58
C ASN A 283 -0.54 7.12 12.71
N VAL A 284 -1.00 5.96 13.16
CA VAL A 284 -2.07 5.22 12.47
C VAL A 284 -3.39 5.46 13.21
N LEU A 285 -4.39 5.99 12.50
CA LEU A 285 -5.70 6.32 13.05
C LEU A 285 -6.70 5.19 12.76
N PHE A 286 -7.43 4.78 13.79
CA PHE A 286 -8.39 3.66 13.75
C PHE A 286 -9.76 4.12 14.24
N TYR A 287 -10.49 4.87 13.40
CA TYR A 287 -11.85 5.33 13.71
C TYR A 287 -12.86 4.42 13.02
N GLU A 288 -13.74 3.76 13.78
CA GLU A 288 -14.76 2.84 13.25
C GLU A 288 -16.16 3.01 13.89
N ILE A 289 -16.22 3.77 14.99
CA ILE A 289 -17.39 3.95 15.85
C ILE A 289 -18.34 4.99 15.21
N THR A 290 -19.62 4.63 15.07
CA THR A 290 -20.64 5.43 14.36
C THR A 290 -21.10 6.64 15.16
N GLU A 291 -21.07 6.53 16.49
CA GLU A 291 -21.54 7.56 17.42
C GLU A 291 -20.53 8.69 17.65
N ASP A 292 -19.25 8.47 17.30
CA ASP A 292 -18.19 9.46 17.47
C ASP A 292 -18.41 10.68 16.57
N ILE A 293 -17.96 11.85 17.03
CA ILE A 293 -17.95 13.06 16.21
C ILE A 293 -16.52 13.28 15.71
N LEU A 294 -16.30 13.14 14.41
CA LEU A 294 -15.05 13.53 13.75
C LEU A 294 -15.19 14.96 13.22
N SER A 295 -14.94 15.94 14.08
CA SER A 295 -15.21 17.34 13.79
C SER A 295 -14.15 17.97 12.87
N GLU A 296 -14.46 19.16 12.34
CA GLU A 296 -13.51 19.92 11.52
C GLU A 296 -12.22 20.22 12.28
N LYS A 297 -12.34 20.59 13.57
CA LYS A 297 -11.20 20.88 14.43
C LYS A 297 -10.37 19.63 14.72
N ASP A 298 -11.00 18.48 14.90
CA ASP A 298 -10.28 17.22 15.10
C ASP A 298 -9.45 16.91 13.85
N LEU A 299 -10.06 17.01 12.66
CA LEU A 299 -9.37 16.75 11.42
C LEU A 299 -8.17 17.68 11.17
N TYR A 300 -8.27 18.98 11.49
CA TYR A 300 -7.12 19.89 11.43
C TYR A 300 -6.00 19.52 12.43
N SER A 301 -6.32 18.82 13.51
CA SER A 301 -5.35 18.46 14.55
C SER A 301 -4.53 17.21 14.22
N PHE A 302 -5.03 16.33 13.33
CA PHE A 302 -4.40 15.04 13.05
C PHE A 302 -3.08 15.18 12.29
N PHE A 303 -2.98 16.16 11.40
CA PHE A 303 -1.81 16.31 10.54
C PHE A 303 -1.56 17.78 10.22
N ASP A 304 -0.40 18.31 10.65
CA ASP A 304 0.04 19.65 10.27
C ASP A 304 0.59 19.66 8.83
N PHE A 305 0.10 20.60 8.02
CA PHE A 305 0.50 20.79 6.62
C PHE A 305 1.16 22.17 6.45
N PRO A 306 2.43 22.22 5.99
CA PRO A 306 3.10 23.50 5.76
C PRO A 306 2.38 24.37 4.72
N GLN A 307 2.29 25.68 4.96
CA GLN A 307 1.58 26.59 4.05
C GLN A 307 2.13 26.57 2.61
N ASN A 308 3.45 26.45 2.44
CA ASN A 308 4.06 26.35 1.11
C ASN A 308 3.68 25.07 0.36
N PHE A 309 3.37 23.97 1.08
CA PHE A 309 2.82 22.76 0.47
C PHE A 309 1.38 22.99 0.01
N LEU A 310 0.56 23.64 0.85
CA LEU A 310 -0.84 23.97 0.51
C LEU A 310 -0.94 24.91 -0.69
N ASP A 311 -0.15 25.99 -0.70
CA ASP A 311 -0.14 26.98 -1.77
C ASP A 311 0.33 26.37 -3.11
N ASP A 312 1.36 25.50 -3.07
CA ASP A 312 1.88 24.79 -4.24
C ASP A 312 0.85 23.83 -4.82
N LEU A 313 0.22 23.02 -3.96
CA LEU A 313 -0.83 22.09 -4.39
C LEU A 313 -2.05 22.79 -4.95
N LYS A 314 -2.45 23.93 -4.39
CA LYS A 314 -3.60 24.69 -4.91
C LYS A 314 -3.38 25.12 -6.37
N VAL A 315 -2.22 25.70 -6.67
CA VAL A 315 -1.86 26.12 -8.04
C VAL A 315 -1.75 24.92 -8.97
N LYS A 316 -1.12 23.84 -8.53
CA LYS A 316 -0.91 22.64 -9.36
C LYS A 316 -2.18 21.87 -9.63
N HIS A 317 -3.05 21.75 -8.62
CA HIS A 317 -4.37 21.17 -8.79
C HIS A 317 -5.16 21.95 -9.85
N GLU A 318 -5.19 23.29 -9.77
CA GLU A 318 -5.81 24.13 -10.78
C GLU A 318 -5.21 23.92 -12.18
N ASN A 319 -3.89 23.83 -12.31
CA ASN A 319 -3.22 23.52 -13.58
C ASN A 319 -3.63 22.14 -14.14
N ILE A 320 -3.75 21.12 -13.29
CA ILE A 320 -4.23 19.80 -13.71
C ILE A 320 -5.67 19.89 -14.20
N ILE A 321 -6.57 20.48 -13.42
CA ILE A 321 -7.99 20.56 -13.77
C ILE A 321 -8.21 21.33 -15.08
N THR A 322 -7.49 22.43 -15.28
CA THR A 322 -7.55 23.22 -16.52
C THR A 322 -6.85 22.55 -17.69
N GLY A 323 -5.85 21.70 -17.43
CA GLY A 323 -5.07 20.97 -18.43
C GLY A 323 -5.69 19.64 -18.87
N ILE A 324 -6.56 19.01 -18.07
CA ILE A 324 -7.25 17.78 -18.47
C ILE A 324 -8.28 18.12 -19.56
N PRO A 325 -8.12 17.59 -20.78
CA PRO A 325 -9.01 17.89 -21.89
C PRO A 325 -10.38 17.24 -21.70
N ASP A 326 -11.40 17.89 -22.24
CA ASP A 326 -12.79 17.44 -22.17
C ASP A 326 -13.11 16.54 -23.36
N ILE A 327 -12.59 15.31 -23.35
CA ILE A 327 -12.77 14.34 -24.43
C ILE A 327 -13.43 13.05 -23.92
N LEU A 328 -14.29 12.48 -24.75
CA LEU A 328 -14.97 11.22 -24.46
C LEU A 328 -14.31 10.07 -25.24
N PRO A 329 -13.69 9.08 -24.56
CA PRO A 329 -13.05 7.96 -25.25
C PRO A 329 -14.09 7.03 -25.90
N GLN A 330 -14.05 6.86 -27.23
CA GLN A 330 -14.96 5.95 -27.94
C GLN A 330 -14.43 4.51 -28.05
N PHE A 331 -13.13 4.30 -27.83
CA PHE A 331 -12.46 3.01 -27.97
C PHE A 331 -12.74 2.05 -26.80
N TYR A 332 -13.27 2.50 -25.67
CA TYR A 332 -13.71 1.59 -24.61
C TYR A 332 -15.02 0.90 -25.01
N ASN A 333 -15.11 -0.41 -24.82
CA ASN A 333 -16.29 -1.18 -25.21
C ASN A 333 -16.48 -2.43 -24.36
N GLY A 334 -17.74 -2.76 -24.04
CA GLY A 334 -18.11 -4.00 -23.37
C GLY A 334 -17.84 -4.02 -21.86
N ASN A 335 -18.07 -5.19 -21.27
CA ASN A 335 -17.95 -5.47 -19.84
C ASN A 335 -16.79 -6.44 -19.61
N GLY A 336 -16.03 -6.24 -18.53
CA GLY A 336 -14.98 -7.20 -18.16
C GLY A 336 -14.26 -6.82 -16.87
N TYR A 337 -13.39 -7.72 -16.44
CA TYR A 337 -12.58 -7.56 -15.23
C TYR A 337 -11.18 -7.07 -15.57
N VAL A 338 -10.63 -6.25 -14.70
CA VAL A 338 -9.28 -5.69 -14.81
C VAL A 338 -8.53 -6.03 -13.54
N VAL A 339 -7.39 -6.70 -13.67
CA VAL A 339 -6.57 -7.13 -12.52
C VAL A 339 -5.13 -6.71 -12.77
N VAL A 340 -4.45 -6.22 -11.74
CA VAL A 340 -3.01 -5.92 -11.82
C VAL A 340 -2.23 -7.22 -11.56
N GLY A 341 -1.50 -7.67 -12.58
CA GLY A 341 -0.58 -8.80 -12.50
C GLY A 341 0.88 -8.37 -12.36
N GLY A 342 1.80 -9.27 -12.70
CA GLY A 342 3.24 -9.10 -12.60
C GLY A 342 3.84 -9.78 -11.37
N GLY A 343 5.06 -10.31 -11.50
CA GLY A 343 5.71 -11.15 -10.48
C GLY A 343 4.76 -12.19 -9.85
N ILE A 344 4.63 -12.14 -8.51
CA ILE A 344 3.74 -13.04 -7.74
C ILE A 344 2.25 -12.70 -7.91
N TYR A 345 1.92 -11.48 -8.31
CA TYR A 345 0.53 -11.06 -8.48
C TYR A 345 -0.13 -11.72 -9.69
N SER A 346 0.64 -12.11 -10.72
CA SER A 346 0.13 -12.97 -11.80
C SER A 346 -0.36 -14.33 -11.29
N TRP A 347 0.33 -14.89 -10.29
CA TRP A 347 -0.10 -16.14 -9.66
C TRP A 347 -1.38 -15.96 -8.84
N TYR A 348 -1.47 -14.91 -8.02
CA TYR A 348 -2.72 -14.63 -7.28
C TYR A 348 -3.90 -14.37 -8.24
N THR A 349 -3.64 -13.62 -9.32
CA THR A 349 -4.61 -13.36 -10.39
C THR A 349 -5.12 -14.67 -11.02
N LEU A 350 -4.27 -15.67 -11.25
CA LEU A 350 -4.71 -16.97 -11.76
C LEU A 350 -5.73 -17.61 -10.82
N LEU A 351 -5.45 -17.60 -9.51
CA LEU A 351 -6.37 -18.14 -8.50
C LEU A 351 -7.69 -17.36 -8.46
N GLY A 352 -7.65 -16.03 -8.58
CA GLY A 352 -8.82 -15.16 -8.67
C GLY A 352 -9.67 -15.39 -9.94
N ILE A 353 -9.04 -15.69 -11.08
CA ILE A 353 -9.75 -16.01 -12.32
C ILE A 353 -10.41 -17.40 -12.20
N GLU A 354 -9.74 -18.37 -11.60
CA GLU A 354 -10.32 -19.70 -11.35
C GLU A 354 -11.54 -19.61 -10.44
N THR A 355 -11.51 -18.77 -9.40
CA THR A 355 -12.69 -18.54 -8.54
C THR A 355 -13.81 -17.82 -9.30
N LEU A 356 -13.51 -16.83 -10.16
CA LEU A 356 -14.50 -16.23 -11.06
C LEU A 356 -15.19 -17.29 -11.94
N ARG A 357 -14.42 -18.19 -12.55
CA ARG A 357 -14.99 -19.28 -13.37
C ARG A 357 -15.79 -20.27 -12.52
N LYS A 358 -15.33 -20.58 -11.31
CA LYS A 358 -16.02 -21.44 -10.35
C LYS A 358 -17.41 -20.91 -9.96
N VAL A 359 -17.55 -19.60 -9.79
CA VAL A 359 -18.84 -18.97 -9.47
C VAL A 359 -19.70 -18.71 -10.72
N GLY A 360 -19.24 -19.10 -11.91
CA GLY A 360 -19.99 -19.02 -13.15
C GLY A 360 -19.84 -17.70 -13.90
N SER A 361 -18.83 -16.88 -13.59
CA SER A 361 -18.52 -15.70 -14.40
C SER A 361 -18.06 -16.12 -15.79
N THR A 362 -18.59 -15.46 -16.81
CA THR A 362 -18.27 -15.69 -18.22
C THR A 362 -17.56 -14.50 -18.86
N LEU A 363 -17.56 -13.34 -18.20
CA LEU A 363 -16.97 -12.12 -18.73
C LEU A 363 -15.44 -12.24 -18.88
N PRO A 364 -14.86 -11.53 -19.87
CA PRO A 364 -13.44 -11.55 -20.12
C PRO A 364 -12.64 -10.84 -19.01
N VAL A 365 -11.39 -11.26 -18.82
CA VAL A 365 -10.45 -10.66 -17.86
C VAL A 365 -9.23 -10.11 -18.60
N GLU A 366 -8.85 -8.87 -18.32
CA GLU A 366 -7.60 -8.26 -18.78
C GLU A 366 -6.63 -8.12 -17.61
N VAL A 367 -5.53 -8.86 -17.68
CA VAL A 367 -4.45 -8.84 -16.68
C VAL A 367 -3.42 -7.80 -17.10
N PHE A 368 -3.38 -6.69 -16.38
CA PHE A 368 -2.46 -5.58 -16.63
C PHE A 368 -1.07 -5.91 -16.09
N LEU A 369 -0.07 -5.85 -16.97
CA LEU A 369 1.34 -6.10 -16.66
C LEU A 369 2.12 -4.78 -16.66
N PRO A 370 2.60 -4.33 -15.48
CA PRO A 370 3.37 -3.10 -15.36
C PRO A 370 4.69 -3.11 -16.14
N GLU A 371 5.51 -4.15 -15.98
CA GLU A 371 6.84 -4.22 -16.56
C GLU A 371 6.91 -5.17 -17.76
N LYS A 372 7.88 -4.96 -18.66
CA LYS A 372 8.16 -5.91 -19.75
C LYS A 372 8.62 -7.27 -19.19
N SER A 373 9.30 -7.27 -18.05
CA SER A 373 9.79 -8.45 -17.32
C SER A 373 8.69 -9.33 -16.72
N ASP A 374 7.49 -8.76 -16.55
CA ASP A 374 6.32 -9.43 -15.99
C ASP A 374 5.63 -10.36 -17.00
N TYR A 375 5.92 -10.18 -18.29
CA TYR A 375 5.35 -11.03 -19.34
C TYR A 375 5.89 -12.45 -19.24
N ASP A 376 4.96 -13.39 -19.05
CA ASP A 376 5.23 -14.83 -19.08
C ASP A 376 4.42 -15.45 -20.21
N TYR A 377 5.12 -16.02 -21.19
CA TYR A 377 4.48 -16.59 -22.39
C TYR A 377 3.51 -17.73 -22.05
N HIS A 378 3.85 -18.60 -21.10
CA HIS A 378 3.00 -19.72 -20.75
C HIS A 378 1.72 -19.23 -20.06
N PHE A 379 1.86 -18.31 -19.10
CA PHE A 379 0.73 -17.67 -18.44
C PHE A 379 -0.17 -16.93 -19.43
N CYS A 380 0.38 -15.99 -20.21
CA CYS A 380 -0.39 -15.10 -21.08
C CYS A 380 -0.98 -15.79 -22.31
N GLU A 381 -0.25 -16.74 -22.93
CA GLU A 381 -0.62 -17.31 -24.23
C GLU A 381 -1.14 -18.76 -24.15
N LYS A 382 -0.96 -19.45 -23.01
CA LYS A 382 -1.45 -20.83 -22.82
C LYS A 382 -2.52 -20.93 -21.76
N ILE A 383 -2.30 -20.38 -20.56
CA ILE A 383 -3.23 -20.53 -19.44
C ILE A 383 -4.41 -19.57 -19.58
N LEU A 384 -4.15 -18.26 -19.59
CA LEU A 384 -5.20 -17.25 -19.57
C LEU A 384 -6.23 -17.36 -20.71
N PRO A 385 -5.87 -17.67 -21.97
CA PRO A 385 -6.85 -17.78 -23.05
C PRO A 385 -7.90 -18.87 -22.81
N GLN A 386 -7.54 -19.96 -22.11
CA GLN A 386 -8.48 -21.03 -21.75
C GLN A 386 -9.51 -20.56 -20.71
N LEU A 387 -9.17 -19.53 -19.96
CA LEU A 387 -10.01 -18.92 -18.93
C LEU A 387 -10.70 -17.64 -19.43
N ASN A 388 -10.81 -17.41 -20.74
CA ASN A 388 -11.32 -16.16 -21.33
C ASN A 388 -10.61 -14.92 -20.75
N ALA A 389 -9.29 -14.99 -20.63
CA ALA A 389 -8.45 -13.94 -20.09
C ALA A 389 -7.26 -13.67 -21.02
N LYS A 390 -6.67 -12.48 -20.92
CA LYS A 390 -5.46 -12.11 -21.67
C LYS A 390 -4.63 -11.09 -20.91
N CYS A 391 -3.34 -11.02 -21.23
CA CYS A 391 -2.45 -9.98 -20.72
C CYS A 391 -2.58 -8.69 -21.53
N ILE A 392 -2.45 -7.54 -20.86
CA ILE A 392 -2.26 -6.22 -21.49
C ILE A 392 -0.99 -5.58 -20.88
N GLU A 393 -0.08 -5.11 -21.72
CA GLU A 393 1.21 -4.57 -21.27
C GLU A 393 1.17 -3.04 -21.20
N MET A 394 1.57 -2.48 -20.05
CA MET A 394 1.58 -1.02 -19.84
C MET A 394 2.37 -0.27 -20.92
N ASN A 395 3.58 -0.76 -21.22
CA ASN A 395 4.48 -0.17 -22.21
C ASN A 395 3.89 -0.16 -23.63
N ARG A 396 3.11 -1.19 -23.97
CA ARG A 396 2.44 -1.27 -25.28
C ARG A 396 1.37 -0.20 -25.42
N ILE A 397 0.59 0.01 -24.37
CA ILE A 397 -0.57 0.91 -24.40
C ILE A 397 -0.14 2.38 -24.32
N PHE A 398 0.72 2.74 -23.36
CA PHE A 398 1.12 4.13 -23.14
C PHE A 398 2.38 4.55 -23.90
N GLY A 399 3.13 3.60 -24.44
CA GLY A 399 4.41 3.84 -25.10
C GLY A 399 5.55 4.03 -24.09
N SER A 400 6.67 3.34 -24.31
CA SER A 400 7.79 3.36 -23.36
C SER A 400 8.40 4.75 -23.16
N GLU A 401 8.36 5.64 -24.16
CA GLU A 401 8.91 7.00 -24.04
C GLU A 401 8.14 7.86 -23.03
N ALA A 402 6.80 7.81 -23.07
CA ALA A 402 5.94 8.57 -22.16
C ALA A 402 6.13 8.14 -20.69
N LEU A 403 6.47 6.87 -20.47
CA LEU A 403 6.65 6.28 -19.14
C LEU A 403 8.04 6.56 -18.53
N LYS A 404 9.05 6.95 -19.32
CA LYS A 404 10.44 7.15 -18.81
C LYS A 404 10.55 8.11 -17.65
N ASN A 405 9.72 9.16 -17.65
CA ASN A 405 9.74 10.21 -16.63
C ASN A 405 8.67 10.01 -15.55
N PHE A 406 7.96 8.88 -15.58
CA PHE A 406 6.84 8.60 -14.70
C PHE A 406 7.15 7.34 -13.89
N GLN A 407 7.75 7.53 -12.70
CA GLN A 407 7.97 6.43 -11.77
C GLN A 407 6.64 6.05 -11.13
N VAL A 408 6.27 4.77 -11.24
CA VAL A 408 5.06 4.20 -10.66
C VAL A 408 5.48 3.05 -9.77
N GLU A 409 4.95 3.01 -8.55
CA GLU A 409 5.21 1.92 -7.62
C GLU A 409 3.92 1.44 -6.94
N GLY A 410 3.81 0.14 -6.73
CA GLY A 410 2.75 -0.49 -5.95
C GLY A 410 1.34 -0.18 -6.45
N TYR A 411 0.47 0.28 -5.54
CA TYR A 411 -0.96 0.43 -5.81
C TYR A 411 -1.32 1.50 -6.86
N GLN A 412 -0.37 2.38 -7.21
CA GLN A 412 -0.58 3.39 -8.26
C GLN A 412 -0.91 2.78 -9.64
N TYR A 413 -0.57 1.50 -9.86
CA TYR A 413 -0.90 0.78 -11.09
C TYR A 413 -2.40 0.57 -11.33
N LYS A 414 -3.26 0.64 -10.31
CA LYS A 414 -4.72 0.43 -10.49
C LYS A 414 -5.34 1.46 -11.43
N ALA A 415 -4.93 2.72 -11.32
CA ALA A 415 -5.39 3.78 -12.23
C ALA A 415 -4.92 3.53 -13.67
N PHE A 416 -3.66 3.10 -13.86
CA PHE A 416 -3.15 2.72 -15.17
C PHE A 416 -3.86 1.49 -15.75
N ALA A 417 -4.13 0.47 -14.95
CA ALA A 417 -4.84 -0.73 -15.39
C ALA A 417 -6.25 -0.40 -15.90
N LEU A 418 -6.96 0.49 -15.19
CA LEU A 418 -8.24 1.02 -15.66
C LEU A 418 -8.08 1.84 -16.95
N LEU A 419 -7.10 2.73 -17.05
CA LEU A 419 -6.89 3.54 -18.26
C LEU A 419 -6.39 2.71 -19.47
N ALA A 420 -5.75 1.57 -19.24
CA ALA A 420 -5.16 0.72 -20.27
C ALA A 420 -6.09 -0.38 -20.80
N SER A 421 -7.06 -0.80 -20.00
CA SER A 421 -7.98 -1.88 -20.37
C SER A 421 -9.00 -1.45 -21.42
N SER A 422 -9.56 -2.39 -22.16
CA SER A 422 -10.46 -2.11 -23.28
C SER A 422 -11.93 -1.94 -22.90
N PHE A 423 -12.32 -2.39 -21.71
CA PHE A 423 -13.72 -2.41 -21.30
C PHE A 423 -14.32 -1.00 -21.13
N GLU A 424 -15.59 -0.82 -21.47
CA GLU A 424 -16.32 0.39 -21.09
C GLU A 424 -16.72 0.33 -19.62
N ASN A 425 -17.30 -0.78 -19.22
CA ASN A 425 -17.64 -1.08 -17.83
C ASN A 425 -16.56 -2.04 -17.31
N ALA A 426 -15.66 -1.52 -16.50
CA ALA A 426 -14.52 -2.26 -15.99
C ALA A 426 -14.72 -2.57 -14.50
N PHE A 427 -14.60 -3.84 -14.13
CA PHE A 427 -14.55 -4.27 -12.74
C PHE A 427 -13.10 -4.48 -12.34
N LEU A 428 -12.53 -3.50 -11.64
CA LEU A 428 -11.21 -3.61 -11.02
C LEU A 428 -11.29 -4.59 -9.85
N LEU A 429 -10.42 -5.59 -9.86
CA LEU A 429 -10.24 -6.54 -8.77
C LEU A 429 -8.77 -6.61 -8.38
N ASP A 430 -8.49 -6.63 -7.08
CA ASP A 430 -7.18 -6.97 -6.56
C ASP A 430 -6.87 -8.44 -6.82
N SER A 431 -5.58 -8.74 -7.03
CA SER A 431 -5.12 -10.08 -7.40
C SER A 431 -5.38 -11.13 -6.31
N ASP A 432 -5.55 -10.70 -5.06
CA ASP A 432 -5.79 -11.52 -3.87
C ASP A 432 -7.25 -11.46 -3.38
N THR A 433 -8.17 -11.02 -4.26
CA THR A 433 -9.61 -11.06 -4.02
C THR A 433 -10.24 -12.27 -4.71
N PHE A 434 -11.00 -13.06 -3.96
CA PHE A 434 -11.68 -14.25 -4.44
C PHE A 434 -13.20 -14.11 -4.42
N PRO A 435 -13.88 -14.13 -5.59
CA PRO A 435 -15.34 -14.10 -5.63
C PRO A 435 -15.95 -15.42 -5.15
N VAL A 436 -16.98 -15.32 -4.30
CA VAL A 436 -17.80 -16.46 -3.84
C VAL A 436 -19.24 -16.42 -4.40
N THR A 437 -19.62 -15.28 -4.98
CA THR A 437 -20.87 -15.06 -5.72
C THR A 437 -20.54 -14.48 -7.10
N ASN A 438 -21.31 -14.84 -8.14
CA ASN A 438 -21.08 -14.34 -9.49
C ASN A 438 -21.29 -12.81 -9.59
N PRO A 439 -20.26 -12.00 -9.92
CA PRO A 439 -20.40 -10.56 -10.03
C PRO A 439 -21.00 -10.09 -11.36
N ASP A 440 -21.08 -10.96 -12.39
CA ASP A 440 -21.49 -10.58 -13.76
C ASP A 440 -22.87 -9.90 -13.78
N VAL A 441 -23.77 -10.31 -12.89
CA VAL A 441 -25.14 -9.78 -12.80
C VAL A 441 -25.19 -8.29 -12.41
N ILE A 442 -24.12 -7.74 -11.84
CA ILE A 442 -24.06 -6.33 -11.44
C ILE A 442 -24.03 -5.41 -12.67
N PHE A 443 -23.36 -5.83 -13.74
CA PHE A 443 -23.17 -5.01 -14.95
C PHE A 443 -24.50 -4.64 -15.63
N ASP A 444 -25.51 -5.51 -15.55
CA ASP A 444 -26.84 -5.29 -16.13
C ASP A 444 -27.87 -4.76 -15.12
N SER A 445 -27.44 -4.48 -13.89
CA SER A 445 -28.33 -4.06 -12.81
C SER A 445 -28.82 -2.61 -12.97
N LYS A 446 -30.02 -2.33 -12.44
CA LYS A 446 -30.54 -0.96 -12.33
C LYS A 446 -29.60 -0.09 -11.49
N LEU A 447 -29.03 -0.66 -10.44
CA LEU A 447 -28.07 0.01 -9.56
C LEU A 447 -26.88 0.54 -10.36
N TYR A 448 -26.19 -0.33 -11.10
CA TYR A 448 -25.04 0.11 -11.87
C TYR A 448 -25.42 1.08 -12.98
N ASN A 449 -26.58 0.90 -13.62
CA ASN A 449 -27.05 1.83 -14.63
C ASN A 449 -27.36 3.24 -14.08
N GLU A 450 -27.75 3.35 -12.81
CA GLU A 450 -28.02 4.64 -12.16
C GLU A 450 -26.74 5.35 -11.70
N TYR A 451 -25.81 4.60 -11.11
CA TYR A 451 -24.65 5.20 -10.44
C TYR A 451 -23.37 5.19 -11.28
N LYS A 452 -23.22 4.24 -12.22
CA LYS A 452 -22.07 4.10 -13.14
C LYS A 452 -20.71 3.89 -12.48
N MET A 453 -20.67 3.90 -11.16
CA MET A 453 -19.55 3.50 -10.32
C MET A 453 -20.09 2.84 -9.05
N ILE A 454 -19.57 1.67 -8.70
CA ILE A 454 -19.86 0.95 -7.46
C ILE A 454 -18.54 0.69 -6.73
N THR A 455 -18.51 1.03 -5.45
CA THR A 455 -17.35 0.84 -4.56
C THR A 455 -17.75 0.10 -3.29
N TRP A 456 -16.76 -0.48 -2.63
CA TRP A 456 -16.94 -1.13 -1.33
C TRP A 456 -16.39 -0.25 -0.21
N PRO A 457 -17.02 -0.25 0.97
CA PRO A 457 -16.48 0.45 2.12
C PRO A 457 -15.28 -0.32 2.68
N ASP A 458 -14.33 0.41 3.24
CA ASP A 458 -13.35 -0.11 4.16
C ASP A 458 -13.92 -0.02 5.60
N PHE A 459 -13.19 -0.51 6.59
CA PHE A 459 -13.64 -0.57 7.98
C PHE A 459 -13.74 0.81 8.65
N TRP A 460 -13.03 1.79 8.11
CA TRP A 460 -12.71 3.02 8.81
C TRP A 460 -13.61 4.19 8.42
N ARG A 461 -13.63 5.17 9.31
CA ARG A 461 -14.22 6.49 9.09
C ARG A 461 -13.21 7.41 8.44
N ARG A 462 -13.71 8.36 7.67
CA ARG A 462 -12.95 9.22 6.81
C ARG A 462 -12.26 10.30 7.61
N THR A 463 -10.96 10.36 7.44
CA THR A 463 -10.10 11.36 8.06
C THR A 463 -9.52 12.32 7.02
N THR A 464 -10.17 12.49 5.86
CA THR A 464 -9.75 13.45 4.82
C THR A 464 -9.66 14.86 5.40
N SER A 465 -8.51 15.50 5.24
CA SER A 465 -8.21 16.82 5.78
C SER A 465 -9.12 17.90 5.16
N PRO A 466 -9.64 18.86 5.93
CA PRO A 466 -10.30 20.05 5.38
C PRO A 466 -9.46 20.77 4.32
N HIS A 467 -8.13 20.79 4.48
CA HIS A 467 -7.20 21.36 3.51
C HIS A 467 -7.30 20.73 2.12
N PHE A 468 -7.69 19.45 2.01
CA PHE A 468 -7.93 18.83 0.70
C PHE A 468 -9.01 19.59 -0.08
N TYR A 469 -10.11 19.98 0.59
CA TYR A 469 -11.22 20.71 -0.02
C TYR A 469 -10.83 22.16 -0.35
N GLU A 470 -10.00 22.79 0.48
CA GLU A 470 -9.44 24.13 0.21
C GLU A 470 -8.55 24.16 -1.03
N ILE A 471 -7.67 23.15 -1.17
CA ILE A 471 -6.74 23.00 -2.31
C ILE A 471 -7.52 22.93 -3.63
N ARG A 472 -8.60 22.15 -3.67
CA ARG A 472 -9.44 21.96 -4.86
C ARG A 472 -10.55 23.02 -5.02
N GLY A 473 -10.60 24.03 -4.14
CA GLY A 473 -11.56 25.13 -4.19
C GLY A 473 -13.02 24.72 -3.94
N THR A 474 -13.27 23.66 -3.17
CA THR A 474 -14.65 23.26 -2.81
C THR A 474 -15.14 24.07 -1.61
N GLU A 475 -16.27 24.75 -1.75
CA GLU A 475 -16.97 25.37 -0.62
C GLU A 475 -17.72 24.32 0.21
N ILE A 476 -17.43 24.24 1.50
CA ILE A 476 -18.07 23.28 2.42
C ILE A 476 -19.19 23.97 3.20
N GLY A 477 -20.42 23.48 3.02
CA GLY A 477 -21.58 24.09 3.67
C GLY A 477 -21.55 23.90 5.19
N MET A 478 -22.16 24.81 5.92
CA MET A 478 -22.18 24.83 7.39
C MET A 478 -23.31 23.99 7.99
N ILE A 479 -23.94 23.08 7.22
CA ILE A 479 -25.10 22.31 7.68
C ILE A 479 -24.86 20.84 7.35
N PRO A 480 -25.01 19.90 8.31
CA PRO A 480 -24.99 18.48 8.01
C PRO A 480 -26.17 18.17 7.09
N ILE A 481 -25.89 17.53 5.95
CA ILE A 481 -26.91 17.14 4.96
C ILE A 481 -27.18 15.64 4.94
N ARG A 482 -26.38 14.88 5.69
CA ARG A 482 -26.44 13.43 5.86
C ARG A 482 -25.89 13.09 7.25
N HIS A 483 -26.04 11.85 7.65
CA HIS A 483 -25.25 11.27 8.72
C HIS A 483 -24.57 10.01 8.21
N LEU A 484 -23.24 9.99 8.23
CA LEU A 484 -22.40 8.96 7.64
C LEU A 484 -22.68 8.80 6.13
N ASN A 485 -23.33 7.70 5.73
CA ASN A 485 -23.76 7.39 4.37
C ASN A 485 -25.29 7.47 4.18
N ASP A 486 -26.07 8.03 5.12
CA ASP A 486 -27.51 8.23 4.94
C ASP A 486 -27.83 9.50 4.13
N TYR A 487 -28.22 9.32 2.87
CA TYR A 487 -28.68 10.41 2.00
C TYR A 487 -30.20 10.60 1.97
N PHE A 488 -30.96 9.75 2.66
CA PHE A 488 -32.41 9.72 2.57
C PHE A 488 -33.06 10.67 3.57
N VAL A 489 -32.55 10.71 4.80
CA VAL A 489 -33.17 11.48 5.87
C VAL A 489 -33.05 12.98 5.63
N ASN A 490 -34.16 13.69 5.82
CA ASN A 490 -34.17 15.14 5.67
C ASN A 490 -33.24 15.78 6.72
N PRO A 491 -32.35 16.72 6.32
CA PRO A 491 -31.42 17.39 7.23
C PRO A 491 -32.05 18.06 8.45
N LYS A 492 -33.36 18.34 8.43
CA LYS A 492 -34.08 18.87 9.60
C LYS A 492 -34.13 17.90 10.79
N TYR A 493 -34.03 16.60 10.55
CA TYR A 493 -34.02 15.55 11.59
C TYR A 493 -32.61 15.19 12.06
N LEU A 494 -31.59 15.67 11.35
CA LEU A 494 -30.21 15.53 11.79
C LEU A 494 -29.96 16.50 12.94
N GLN A 495 -29.15 16.07 13.90
CA GLN A 495 -28.88 16.86 15.08
C GLN A 495 -28.23 18.19 14.69
N LYS A 496 -28.95 19.29 14.94
CA LYS A 496 -28.38 20.63 14.85
C LYS A 496 -27.77 20.93 16.20
N SER A 497 -26.47 21.11 16.26
CA SER A 497 -25.84 21.61 17.48
C SER A 497 -26.15 23.10 17.64
N ASP A 498 -26.59 23.52 18.82
CA ASP A 498 -26.68 24.94 19.19
C ASP A 498 -25.27 25.59 19.38
N GLY A 499 -24.21 24.79 19.28
CA GLY A 499 -22.81 25.19 19.43
C GLY A 499 -22.07 25.47 18.12
N ASP A 500 -20.76 25.68 18.24
CA ASP A 500 -19.85 25.85 17.10
C ASP A 500 -19.78 24.57 16.26
N ILE A 501 -20.37 24.63 15.06
CA ILE A 501 -20.50 23.50 14.14
C ILE A 501 -19.15 22.87 13.76
N THR A 502 -18.06 23.63 13.86
CA THR A 502 -16.73 23.10 13.57
C THR A 502 -16.26 22.06 14.60
N ASN A 503 -16.93 21.96 15.75
CA ASN A 503 -16.63 21.02 16.84
C ASN A 503 -17.73 19.99 17.13
N SER A 504 -18.96 20.24 16.67
CA SER A 504 -20.16 19.55 17.16
C SER A 504 -20.87 18.70 16.12
N VAL A 505 -20.37 18.67 14.89
CA VAL A 505 -20.85 17.76 13.84
C VAL A 505 -19.67 17.09 13.15
N THR A 506 -19.89 15.87 12.65
CA THR A 506 -18.93 15.19 11.78
C THR A 506 -18.70 16.01 10.52
N TYR A 507 -17.44 16.29 10.19
CA TYR A 507 -17.12 17.16 9.05
C TYR A 507 -17.61 16.60 7.71
N HIS A 508 -17.49 15.28 7.53
CA HIS A 508 -17.90 14.57 6.32
C HIS A 508 -19.42 14.31 6.23
N ASP A 509 -20.21 14.85 7.16
CA ASP A 509 -21.68 14.92 7.07
C ASP A 509 -22.16 16.19 6.35
N ARG A 510 -21.26 17.16 6.15
CA ARG A 510 -21.56 18.46 5.56
C ARG A 510 -21.69 18.42 4.03
N SER A 511 -22.32 19.44 3.43
CA SER A 511 -22.40 19.52 1.98
C SER A 511 -21.03 19.84 1.35
N GLY A 512 -20.76 19.26 0.18
CA GLY A 512 -19.49 19.44 -0.55
C GLY A 512 -18.38 18.45 -0.16
N THR A 513 -18.48 17.79 1.00
CA THR A 513 -17.52 16.76 1.42
C THR A 513 -17.82 15.39 0.79
N ILE A 514 -16.82 14.52 0.81
CA ILE A 514 -16.95 13.07 0.54
C ILE A 514 -17.61 12.42 1.78
N PRO A 515 -18.49 11.41 1.64
CA PRO A 515 -19.19 10.76 2.75
C PRO A 515 -18.27 10.00 3.70
N ASP A 516 -18.73 9.77 4.93
CA ASP A 516 -17.84 9.47 6.04
C ASP A 516 -17.18 8.08 6.01
N TRP A 517 -17.73 7.06 5.35
CA TRP A 517 -17.03 5.77 5.25
C TRP A 517 -15.86 5.84 4.25
N THR A 518 -14.71 5.30 4.63
CA THR A 518 -13.57 5.13 3.70
C THR A 518 -13.90 4.06 2.66
N THR A 519 -13.18 4.09 1.54
CA THR A 519 -13.39 3.17 0.42
C THR A 519 -12.29 2.12 0.41
N GLU A 520 -12.63 0.88 0.04
CA GLU A 520 -11.67 -0.14 -0.37
C GLU A 520 -11.58 -0.14 -1.91
N SER A 521 -10.36 -0.14 -2.43
CA SER A 521 -10.08 -0.17 -3.88
C SER A 521 -9.69 -1.55 -4.40
N GLY A 522 -9.72 -2.57 -3.54
CA GLY A 522 -9.64 -3.96 -3.94
C GLY A 522 -10.71 -4.36 -4.95
N GLU A 523 -11.88 -3.71 -4.89
CA GLU A 523 -13.02 -4.00 -5.75
C GLU A 523 -13.70 -2.69 -6.17
N MET A 524 -13.79 -2.46 -7.47
CA MET A 524 -14.50 -1.28 -7.99
C MET A 524 -15.04 -1.55 -9.39
N LEU A 525 -16.35 -1.37 -9.57
CA LEU A 525 -16.98 -1.40 -10.90
C LEU A 525 -17.17 0.04 -11.39
N ILE A 526 -16.66 0.38 -12.58
CA ILE A 526 -16.65 1.76 -13.08
C ILE A 526 -16.89 1.83 -14.58
N ASN A 527 -17.75 2.78 -15.02
CA ASN A 527 -17.90 3.12 -16.42
C ASN A 527 -16.80 4.11 -16.82
N LYS A 528 -15.83 3.65 -17.60
CA LYS A 528 -14.63 4.43 -17.92
C LYS A 528 -14.85 5.52 -18.94
N LYS A 529 -15.93 5.48 -19.74
CA LYS A 529 -16.30 6.60 -20.61
C LYS A 529 -16.78 7.78 -19.76
N GLU A 530 -17.70 7.52 -18.84
CA GLU A 530 -18.25 8.55 -17.96
C GLU A 530 -17.25 9.08 -16.93
N HIS A 531 -16.34 8.21 -16.47
CA HIS A 531 -15.33 8.52 -15.47
C HIS A 531 -13.92 8.75 -16.07
N PHE A 532 -13.78 9.03 -17.36
CA PHE A 532 -12.44 9.18 -17.97
C PHE A 532 -11.59 10.27 -17.31
N LYS A 533 -12.14 11.47 -17.13
CA LYS A 533 -11.47 12.57 -16.40
C LYS A 533 -11.25 12.25 -14.93
N THR A 534 -12.19 11.52 -14.32
CA THR A 534 -12.07 11.02 -12.95
C THR A 534 -10.85 10.11 -12.81
N LEU A 535 -10.62 9.20 -13.75
CA LEU A 535 -9.46 8.31 -13.74
C LEU A 535 -8.14 9.07 -13.95
N ILE A 536 -8.11 10.08 -14.81
CA ILE A 536 -6.92 10.93 -15.00
C ILE A 536 -6.61 11.74 -13.73
N LEU A 537 -7.63 12.28 -13.06
CA LEU A 537 -7.44 13.00 -11.81
C LEU A 537 -7.03 12.07 -10.66
N ALA A 538 -7.58 10.86 -10.59
CA ALA A 538 -7.13 9.84 -9.66
C ALA A 538 -5.67 9.44 -9.93
N LEU A 539 -5.26 9.32 -11.20
CA LEU A 539 -3.87 9.09 -11.57
C LEU A 539 -2.95 10.21 -11.07
N TYR A 540 -3.36 11.47 -11.19
CA TYR A 540 -2.62 12.60 -10.64
C TYR A 540 -2.49 12.51 -9.10
N TYR A 541 -3.58 12.23 -8.40
CA TYR A 541 -3.54 12.06 -6.94
C TYR A 541 -2.63 10.91 -6.52
N ASN A 542 -2.59 9.82 -7.30
CA ASN A 542 -1.72 8.69 -7.03
C ASN A 542 -0.25 8.98 -7.31
N HIS A 543 0.08 9.79 -8.33
CA HIS A 543 1.47 10.12 -8.70
C HIS A 543 2.27 10.66 -7.50
N ASP A 544 1.68 11.62 -6.79
CA ASP A 544 2.27 12.23 -5.58
C ASP A 544 1.63 11.73 -4.29
N GLY A 545 0.99 10.56 -4.36
CA GLY A 545 0.19 9.98 -3.31
C GLY A 545 0.92 9.95 -1.98
N PRO A 546 2.00 9.16 -1.84
CA PRO A 546 2.64 8.98 -0.54
C PRO A 546 3.25 10.25 0.06
N TYR A 547 3.58 11.23 -0.78
CA TYR A 547 4.27 12.46 -0.36
C TYR A 547 3.36 13.68 -0.20
N GLY A 548 2.07 13.58 -0.56
CA GLY A 548 1.12 14.67 -0.45
C GLY A 548 -0.35 14.25 -0.41
N TYR A 549 -0.84 13.56 -1.44
CA TYR A 549 -2.29 13.32 -1.56
C TYR A 549 -2.82 12.25 -0.59
N TYR A 550 -2.08 11.17 -0.34
CA TYR A 550 -2.46 10.15 0.64
C TYR A 550 -2.60 10.76 2.04
N PRO A 551 -1.60 11.47 2.61
CA PRO A 551 -1.78 12.11 3.90
C PRO A 551 -2.89 13.18 3.90
N LEU A 552 -3.17 13.87 2.79
CA LEU A 552 -4.34 14.76 2.71
C LEU A 552 -5.67 14.00 2.77
N LEU A 553 -5.76 12.83 2.14
CA LEU A 553 -6.99 12.04 2.04
C LEU A 553 -7.25 11.16 3.27
N SER A 554 -6.22 10.73 3.99
CA SER A 554 -6.34 9.84 5.15
C SER A 554 -5.68 10.33 6.43
N GLN A 555 -4.75 11.29 6.40
CA GLN A 555 -4.10 11.82 7.60
C GLN A 555 -3.51 10.73 8.54
N GLY A 556 -3.01 9.61 7.99
CA GLY A 556 -2.57 8.45 8.76
C GLY A 556 -3.67 7.44 9.08
N GLY A 557 -4.88 7.58 8.54
CA GLY A 557 -5.94 6.57 8.62
C GLY A 557 -5.45 5.20 8.16
N ALA A 558 -5.86 4.16 8.89
CA ALA A 558 -5.45 2.80 8.60
C ALA A 558 -5.74 2.38 7.15
N GLY A 559 -4.77 1.71 6.53
CA GLY A 559 -4.79 1.36 5.10
C GLY A 559 -4.61 2.57 4.17
N GLU A 560 -3.93 3.63 4.59
CA GLU A 560 -3.58 4.79 3.75
C GLU A 560 -2.96 4.37 2.40
N GLY A 561 -3.50 4.90 1.30
CA GLY A 561 -3.10 4.51 -0.05
C GLY A 561 -3.99 5.10 -1.14
N ASP A 562 -4.03 4.44 -2.28
CA ASP A 562 -4.77 4.83 -3.49
C ASP A 562 -6.29 4.77 -3.34
N LYS A 563 -6.79 4.04 -2.35
CA LYS A 563 -8.22 3.73 -2.18
C LYS A 563 -9.16 4.94 -2.15
N GLU A 564 -8.70 6.06 -1.59
CA GLU A 564 -9.50 7.29 -1.50
C GLU A 564 -9.44 8.16 -2.76
N THR A 565 -8.46 7.91 -3.64
CA THR A 565 -8.21 8.80 -4.78
C THR A 565 -9.33 8.75 -5.83
N PHE A 566 -9.91 7.57 -6.06
CA PHE A 566 -10.98 7.38 -7.05
C PHE A 566 -12.27 8.10 -6.64
N VAL A 567 -12.71 7.92 -5.40
CA VAL A 567 -13.90 8.60 -4.86
C VAL A 567 -13.68 10.10 -4.70
N ALA A 568 -12.47 10.53 -4.33
CA ALA A 568 -12.11 11.93 -4.28
C ALA A 568 -12.18 12.61 -5.65
N ALA A 569 -11.69 11.94 -6.69
CA ALA A 569 -11.78 12.42 -8.07
C ALA A 569 -13.24 12.39 -8.60
N ALA A 570 -14.01 11.36 -8.29
CA ALA A 570 -15.42 11.26 -8.66
C ALA A 570 -16.24 12.39 -8.03
N ASN A 571 -16.02 12.64 -6.74
CA ASN A 571 -16.61 13.75 -6.01
C ASN A 571 -16.18 15.12 -6.58
N PHE A 572 -14.94 15.27 -7.08
CA PHE A 572 -14.49 16.47 -7.79
C PHE A 572 -15.33 16.78 -9.03
N PHE A 573 -15.54 15.79 -9.88
CA PHE A 573 -16.34 15.97 -11.09
C PHE A 573 -17.85 15.80 -10.87
N ASN A 574 -18.32 15.79 -9.62
CA ASN A 574 -19.71 15.57 -9.24
C ASN A 574 -20.31 14.32 -9.91
N LYS A 575 -19.50 13.25 -10.02
CA LYS A 575 -19.91 11.95 -10.54
C LYS A 575 -20.60 11.16 -9.44
N LYS A 576 -21.71 10.52 -9.80
CA LYS A 576 -22.41 9.61 -8.89
C LYS A 576 -21.57 8.35 -8.69
N TYR A 577 -21.72 7.75 -7.53
CA TYR A 577 -21.24 6.40 -7.24
C TYR A 577 -22.08 5.82 -6.11
N TYR A 578 -22.20 4.50 -6.08
CA TYR A 578 -22.80 3.77 -4.98
C TYR A 578 -21.70 3.11 -4.16
N GLN A 579 -21.61 3.45 -2.88
CA GLN A 579 -20.80 2.67 -1.94
C GLN A 579 -21.71 1.69 -1.22
N VAL A 580 -21.32 0.41 -1.19
CA VAL A 580 -22.04 -0.63 -0.44
C VAL A 580 -22.22 -0.20 1.02
N TYR A 581 -23.42 -0.36 1.58
CA TYR A 581 -23.74 0.07 2.94
C TYR A 581 -23.25 -0.92 4.00
N LYS A 582 -23.29 -2.21 3.71
CA LYS A 582 -22.74 -3.24 4.58
C LYS A 582 -21.21 -3.13 4.66
N LYS A 583 -20.71 -2.78 5.86
CA LYS A 583 -19.28 -2.78 6.18
C LYS A 583 -18.65 -4.17 6.03
N PRO A 584 -17.36 -4.26 5.67
CA PRO A 584 -16.65 -5.53 5.58
C PRO A 584 -16.45 -6.19 6.96
N GLU A 585 -16.09 -7.47 6.95
CA GLU A 585 -15.85 -8.26 8.17
C GLU A 585 -14.45 -8.91 8.19
N ARG A 586 -13.91 -9.18 9.39
CA ARG A 586 -12.57 -9.75 9.61
C ARG A 586 -12.62 -11.06 10.39
N TYR A 587 -13.36 -12.04 9.89
CA TYR A 587 -13.66 -13.24 10.66
C TYR A 587 -12.55 -14.29 10.68
N PHE A 588 -11.76 -14.38 9.61
CA PHE A 588 -10.78 -15.45 9.44
C PHE A 588 -9.37 -14.94 9.71
N GLY A 589 -8.45 -15.84 10.12
CA GLY A 589 -7.09 -15.49 10.50
C GLY A 589 -6.35 -16.62 11.22
N TRP A 590 -5.20 -16.31 11.83
CA TRP A 590 -4.46 -17.23 12.70
C TRP A 590 -3.83 -16.50 13.91
N TRP A 591 -3.54 -17.25 14.98
CA TRP A 591 -2.73 -16.73 16.09
C TRP A 591 -1.26 -16.83 15.71
N SER A 592 -0.57 -15.70 15.65
CA SER A 592 0.85 -15.65 15.36
C SER A 592 1.66 -16.27 16.51
N LYS A 593 2.93 -16.62 16.24
CA LYS A 593 3.88 -17.11 17.26
C LYS A 593 4.04 -16.18 18.48
N TYR A 594 3.62 -14.92 18.36
CA TYR A 594 3.63 -13.91 19.42
C TYR A 594 2.30 -13.82 20.19
N GLN A 595 1.37 -14.75 19.96
CA GLN A 595 0.02 -14.74 20.55
C GLN A 595 -0.79 -13.48 20.19
N ILE A 596 -0.55 -12.95 18.99
CA ILE A 596 -1.35 -11.85 18.41
C ILE A 596 -2.31 -12.47 17.40
N TRP A 597 -3.56 -12.06 17.44
CA TRP A 597 -4.55 -12.47 16.44
C TRP A 597 -4.32 -11.67 15.16
N GLU A 598 -3.95 -12.36 14.08
CA GLU A 598 -3.78 -11.78 12.76
C GLU A 598 -5.01 -12.14 11.92
N HIS A 599 -5.78 -11.13 11.50
CA HIS A 599 -6.86 -11.39 10.55
C HIS A 599 -6.27 -11.69 9.18
N SER A 600 -6.87 -12.61 8.45
CA SER A 600 -6.41 -13.06 7.13
C SER A 600 -7.30 -12.55 6.00
N THR A 601 -8.60 -12.62 6.21
CA THR A 601 -9.58 -12.42 5.14
C THR A 601 -10.57 -11.33 5.50
N ILE A 602 -10.77 -10.44 4.53
CA ILE A 602 -11.76 -9.38 4.55
C ILE A 602 -12.97 -9.86 3.73
N VAL A 603 -14.14 -9.96 4.36
CA VAL A 603 -15.38 -10.39 3.69
C VAL A 603 -16.16 -9.17 3.25
N GLN A 604 -16.51 -9.10 1.97
CA GLN A 604 -17.23 -7.99 1.35
C GLN A 604 -18.48 -8.47 0.62
N TYR A 605 -19.48 -7.60 0.53
CA TYR A 605 -20.87 -8.02 0.30
C TYR A 605 -21.43 -7.61 -1.07
N ASN A 606 -22.47 -8.32 -1.48
CA ASN A 606 -23.15 -8.13 -2.76
C ASN A 606 -23.91 -6.78 -2.79
N PRO A 607 -23.61 -5.88 -3.74
CA PRO A 607 -24.21 -4.55 -3.81
C PRO A 607 -25.69 -4.58 -4.20
N LEU A 608 -26.16 -5.64 -4.87
CA LEU A 608 -27.56 -5.74 -5.30
C LEU A 608 -28.48 -6.04 -4.12
N SER A 609 -28.16 -7.04 -3.31
CA SER A 609 -28.90 -7.33 -2.08
C SER A 609 -28.79 -6.20 -1.07
N ASP A 610 -27.62 -5.57 -1.00
CA ASP A 610 -27.38 -4.39 -0.15
C ASP A 610 -28.28 -3.21 -0.56
N TYR A 611 -28.42 -2.95 -1.86
CA TYR A 611 -29.29 -1.90 -2.37
C TYR A 611 -30.78 -2.20 -2.17
N GLU A 612 -31.21 -3.45 -2.32
CA GLU A 612 -32.58 -3.86 -1.98
C GLU A 612 -32.88 -3.64 -0.49
N LEU A 613 -31.93 -3.98 0.38
CA LEU A 613 -32.03 -3.75 1.81
C LEU A 613 -32.09 -2.25 2.14
N LEU A 614 -31.27 -1.43 1.47
CA LEU A 614 -31.32 0.03 1.59
C LEU A 614 -32.71 0.58 1.26
N GLN A 615 -33.33 0.12 0.17
CA GLN A 615 -34.69 0.54 -0.20
C GLN A 615 -35.71 0.19 0.89
N ASN A 616 -35.58 -0.98 1.52
CA ASN A 616 -36.44 -1.39 2.63
C ASN A 616 -36.23 -0.49 3.87
N VAL A 617 -34.98 -0.17 4.19
CA VAL A 617 -34.63 0.77 5.27
C VAL A 617 -35.25 2.14 5.02
N GLN A 618 -35.10 2.69 3.82
CA GLN A 618 -35.69 3.99 3.44
C GLN A 618 -37.22 3.97 3.51
N ASN A 619 -37.86 2.87 3.10
CA ASN A 619 -39.30 2.71 3.23
C ASN A 619 -39.75 2.69 4.70
N LYS A 620 -39.02 2.00 5.57
CA LYS A 620 -39.28 1.98 7.02
C LYS A 620 -39.11 3.36 7.64
N ILE A 621 -38.04 4.08 7.31
CA ILE A 621 -37.83 5.46 7.76
C ILE A 621 -39.01 6.34 7.34
N ARG A 622 -39.46 6.22 6.09
CA ARG A 622 -40.61 6.99 5.57
C ARG A 622 -41.89 6.71 6.38
N GLN A 623 -42.17 5.43 6.65
CA GLN A 623 -43.33 5.03 7.44
C GLN A 623 -43.26 5.58 8.87
N ASP A 624 -42.11 5.44 9.54
CA ASP A 624 -41.91 5.95 10.89
C ASP A 624 -42.03 7.49 10.91
N MET A 625 -41.51 8.20 9.90
CA MET A 625 -41.69 9.65 9.74
C MET A 625 -43.17 10.06 9.56
N GLU A 626 -43.95 9.26 8.82
CA GLU A 626 -45.38 9.50 8.61
C GLU A 626 -46.20 9.24 9.89
N ILE A 627 -45.84 8.21 10.66
CA ILE A 627 -46.51 7.82 11.90
C ILE A 627 -46.19 8.81 13.03
N ASP A 628 -44.92 9.14 13.23
CA ASP A 628 -44.46 9.94 14.37
C ASP A 628 -44.60 11.45 14.10
N GLY A 629 -44.64 11.86 12.83
CA GLY A 629 -44.79 13.25 12.42
C GLY A 629 -43.69 14.15 13.00
N ASP A 630 -44.10 15.14 13.81
CA ASP A 630 -43.17 16.07 14.47
C ASP A 630 -42.37 15.42 15.62
N ASN A 631 -42.78 14.24 16.10
CA ASN A 631 -42.07 13.51 17.15
C ASN A 631 -41.01 12.54 16.62
N PHE A 632 -40.84 12.45 15.29
CA PHE A 632 -39.87 11.54 14.70
C PHE A 632 -38.45 11.90 15.15
N VAL A 633 -37.76 10.93 15.75
CA VAL A 633 -36.34 11.04 16.12
C VAL A 633 -35.53 10.09 15.24
N TYR A 634 -34.55 10.65 14.54
CA TYR A 634 -33.65 9.87 13.73
C TYR A 634 -32.64 9.11 14.61
N ASP A 635 -32.43 7.84 14.26
CA ASP A 635 -31.50 6.93 14.93
C ASP A 635 -30.84 6.07 13.86
N TYR A 636 -29.56 6.32 13.59
CA TYR A 636 -28.82 5.62 12.56
C TYR A 636 -28.70 4.12 12.86
N ASP A 637 -28.44 3.74 14.10
CA ASP A 637 -28.24 2.34 14.46
C ASP A 637 -29.54 1.55 14.37
N LYS A 638 -30.66 2.18 14.76
CA LYS A 638 -32.00 1.59 14.56
C LYS A 638 -32.27 1.24 13.10
N TYR A 639 -31.88 2.08 12.15
CA TYR A 639 -32.25 1.90 10.75
C TYR A 639 -31.20 1.19 9.91
N TYR A 640 -29.92 1.52 10.10
CA TYR A 640 -28.82 1.04 9.28
C TYR A 640 -28.06 -0.08 10.00
N THR A 641 -27.45 0.16 11.15
CA THR A 641 -26.63 -0.85 11.86
C THR A 641 -27.43 -2.13 12.14
N SER A 642 -28.69 -2.03 12.54
CA SER A 642 -29.55 -3.20 12.78
C SER A 642 -30.04 -3.91 11.52
N ALA A 643 -30.04 -3.24 10.37
CA ALA A 643 -30.51 -3.79 9.11
C ALA A 643 -29.39 -4.49 8.34
N PHE A 644 -28.21 -3.85 8.25
CA PHE A 644 -27.04 -4.34 7.51
C PHE A 644 -26.19 -5.26 8.39
N THR A 645 -26.76 -6.41 8.75
CA THR A 645 -26.08 -7.45 9.52
C THR A 645 -25.45 -8.49 8.60
N PRO A 646 -24.50 -9.30 9.09
CA PRO A 646 -23.99 -10.44 8.33
C PRO A 646 -25.11 -11.35 7.86
N ASP A 647 -26.15 -11.59 8.67
CA ASP A 647 -27.24 -12.53 8.36
C ASP A 647 -28.18 -12.05 7.24
N SER A 648 -28.35 -10.74 7.10
CA SER A 648 -29.18 -10.14 6.04
C SER A 648 -28.40 -9.85 4.75
N SER A 649 -27.08 -10.08 4.74
CA SER A 649 -26.19 -9.71 3.64
C SER A 649 -25.61 -10.93 2.94
N VAL A 650 -25.34 -10.84 1.64
CA VAL A 650 -24.76 -11.96 0.86
C VAL A 650 -23.28 -11.67 0.60
N PRO A 651 -22.34 -12.50 1.11
CA PRO A 651 -20.93 -12.35 0.75
C PRO A 651 -20.72 -12.47 -0.76
N MET A 652 -19.83 -11.64 -1.28
CA MET A 652 -19.47 -11.64 -2.70
C MET A 652 -17.98 -11.83 -2.90
N PHE A 653 -17.14 -11.21 -2.07
CA PHE A 653 -15.69 -11.25 -2.19
C PHE A 653 -15.03 -11.59 -0.85
N TYR A 654 -13.96 -12.39 -0.95
CA TYR A 654 -13.06 -12.74 0.14
C TYR A 654 -11.68 -12.21 -0.25
N HIS A 655 -11.29 -11.07 0.31
CA HIS A 655 -10.00 -10.44 0.06
C HIS A 655 -8.97 -10.92 1.08
N VAL A 656 -7.98 -11.70 0.60
CA VAL A 656 -7.03 -12.44 1.44
C VAL A 656 -5.67 -11.77 1.43
N HIS A 657 -5.53 -10.80 2.31
CA HIS A 657 -4.34 -9.94 2.36
C HIS A 657 -3.13 -10.57 3.07
N ASP A 658 -3.31 -11.46 4.04
CA ASP A 658 -2.21 -12.18 4.71
C ASP A 658 -2.66 -13.53 5.33
N PRO A 659 -1.91 -14.64 5.25
CA PRO A 659 -0.96 -14.87 4.18
C PRO A 659 -1.65 -14.84 2.84
N LYS A 660 -1.12 -14.03 1.91
CA LYS A 660 -1.44 -14.18 0.49
C LYS A 660 -1.12 -15.60 0.05
N MET A 661 -1.82 -16.09 -0.97
CA MET A 661 -1.79 -17.49 -1.42
C MET A 661 -0.50 -17.90 -2.15
N ASN A 662 0.64 -17.71 -1.47
CA ASN A 662 1.94 -18.25 -1.85
C ASN A 662 2.12 -19.61 -1.15
N PRO A 663 2.01 -20.74 -1.89
CA PRO A 663 1.98 -22.06 -1.26
C PRO A 663 3.31 -22.42 -0.58
N TYR A 664 4.43 -21.97 -1.12
CA TYR A 664 5.75 -22.23 -0.54
C TYR A 664 5.97 -21.43 0.75
N LYS A 665 5.64 -20.13 0.75
CA LYS A 665 5.71 -19.31 1.96
C LYS A 665 4.82 -19.89 3.07
N ILE A 666 3.57 -20.24 2.73
CA ILE A 666 2.62 -20.82 3.68
C ILE A 666 3.14 -22.14 4.25
N MET A 667 3.73 -23.01 3.41
CA MET A 667 4.34 -24.27 3.85
C MET A 667 5.54 -24.04 4.77
N ASP A 668 6.50 -23.23 4.35
CA ASP A 668 7.77 -23.05 5.07
C ASP A 668 7.59 -22.31 6.39
N GLU A 669 6.68 -21.33 6.44
CA GLU A 669 6.33 -20.59 7.65
C GLU A 669 5.22 -21.27 8.49
N LYS A 670 4.71 -22.43 8.04
CA LYS A 670 3.66 -23.22 8.71
C LYS A 670 2.38 -22.42 9.01
N LEU A 671 1.98 -21.55 8.10
CA LEU A 671 0.88 -20.60 8.35
C LEU A 671 -0.50 -21.27 8.38
N THR A 672 -0.62 -22.54 7.97
CA THR A 672 -1.83 -23.36 8.12
C THR A 672 -1.89 -24.11 9.44
N GLU A 673 -1.05 -23.79 10.42
CA GLU A 673 -0.98 -24.46 11.72
C GLU A 673 -1.16 -23.46 12.87
N ASN A 674 -1.81 -23.91 13.94
CA ASN A 674 -1.92 -23.14 15.18
C ASN A 674 -0.65 -23.27 16.05
N LEU A 675 -0.64 -22.65 17.23
CA LEU A 675 0.50 -22.67 18.16
C LEU A 675 0.85 -24.08 18.67
N GLU A 676 -0.09 -25.02 18.64
CA GLU A 676 0.13 -26.43 19.00
C GLU A 676 0.55 -27.30 17.81
N GLY A 677 0.72 -26.72 16.61
CA GLY A 677 1.06 -27.44 15.39
C GLY A 677 -0.11 -28.21 14.77
N LYS A 678 -1.35 -27.94 15.19
CA LYS A 678 -2.55 -28.50 14.56
C LYS A 678 -2.93 -27.67 13.34
N LYS A 679 -3.39 -28.34 12.29
CA LYS A 679 -3.90 -27.67 11.08
C LYS A 679 -5.12 -26.80 11.39
N ILE A 680 -5.20 -25.64 10.74
CA ILE A 680 -6.30 -24.68 10.82
C ILE A 680 -6.75 -24.23 9.43
N ARG A 681 -7.97 -23.70 9.34
CA ARG A 681 -8.51 -23.01 8.17
C ARG A 681 -8.31 -21.51 8.34
N ASN A 682 -7.76 -20.84 7.32
CA ASN A 682 -7.37 -19.43 7.40
C ASN A 682 -8.22 -18.50 6.53
N MET A 683 -8.92 -19.05 5.54
CA MET A 683 -9.56 -18.22 4.51
C MET A 683 -11.07 -18.18 4.66
N ALA A 684 -11.71 -19.35 4.83
CA ALA A 684 -13.16 -19.44 4.83
C ALA A 684 -13.69 -20.71 5.51
N GLU A 685 -14.76 -20.53 6.29
CA GLU A 685 -15.60 -21.59 6.84
C GLU A 685 -17.09 -21.38 6.53
N ASP A 686 -17.42 -20.34 5.77
CA ASP A 686 -18.79 -19.89 5.55
C ASP A 686 -19.46 -20.65 4.39
N PHE A 687 -19.50 -21.97 4.48
CA PHE A 687 -20.20 -22.87 3.55
C PHE A 687 -21.01 -23.89 4.37
N PRO A 688 -22.13 -24.43 3.84
CA PRO A 688 -22.73 -24.26 2.51
C PRO A 688 -23.44 -22.92 2.25
N ARG A 689 -23.39 -21.94 3.18
CA ARG A 689 -23.93 -20.59 2.95
C ARG A 689 -23.37 -19.98 1.66
N ASN A 690 -22.05 -19.97 1.52
CA ASN A 690 -21.41 -19.80 0.23
C ASN A 690 -21.47 -21.14 -0.51
N ASN A 691 -21.82 -21.09 -1.79
CA ASN A 691 -22.17 -22.26 -2.62
C ASN A 691 -21.08 -23.34 -2.72
N PHE A 692 -19.86 -23.07 -2.25
CA PHE A 692 -18.75 -24.01 -2.26
C PHE A 692 -17.71 -23.65 -1.19
N ASP A 693 -16.86 -24.63 -0.89
CA ASP A 693 -15.70 -24.45 -0.02
C ASP A 693 -14.57 -23.73 -0.77
N LEU A 694 -14.40 -22.43 -0.48
CA LEU A 694 -13.41 -21.57 -1.12
C LEU A 694 -11.96 -22.01 -0.84
N GLU A 695 -11.61 -22.27 0.41
CA GLU A 695 -10.23 -22.59 0.80
C GLU A 695 -9.78 -23.90 0.18
N ARG A 696 -10.64 -24.94 0.24
CA ARG A 696 -10.36 -26.22 -0.40
C ARG A 696 -10.30 -26.08 -1.92
N PHE A 697 -11.16 -25.28 -2.52
CA PHE A 697 -11.13 -25.04 -3.96
C PHE A 697 -9.78 -24.42 -4.38
N ILE A 698 -9.33 -23.37 -3.70
CA ILE A 698 -8.07 -22.71 -4.05
C ILE A 698 -6.89 -23.68 -3.89
N TRP A 699 -6.81 -24.44 -2.79
CA TRP A 699 -5.74 -25.43 -2.63
C TRP A 699 -5.75 -26.53 -3.71
N ASN A 700 -6.93 -26.94 -4.19
CA ASN A 700 -7.02 -27.87 -5.32
C ASN A 700 -6.52 -27.23 -6.63
N VAL A 701 -6.82 -25.95 -6.88
CA VAL A 701 -6.28 -25.21 -8.04
C VAL A 701 -4.75 -25.13 -7.96
N ILE A 702 -4.20 -24.85 -6.77
CA ILE A 702 -2.75 -24.84 -6.55
C ILE A 702 -2.15 -26.21 -6.84
N ASN A 703 -2.73 -27.28 -6.30
CA ASN A 703 -2.30 -28.66 -6.56
C ASN A 703 -2.34 -29.00 -8.05
N HIS A 704 -3.40 -28.59 -8.75
CA HIS A 704 -3.57 -28.84 -10.17
C HIS A 704 -2.42 -28.21 -10.98
N TYR A 705 -2.16 -26.92 -10.80
CA TYR A 705 -1.15 -26.23 -11.59
C TYR A 705 0.30 -26.62 -11.22
N ILE A 706 0.61 -26.77 -9.93
CA ILE A 706 1.99 -27.00 -9.47
C ILE A 706 2.35 -28.49 -9.43
N CYS A 707 1.45 -29.35 -8.97
CA CYS A 707 1.76 -30.75 -8.68
C CYS A 707 1.31 -31.69 -9.79
N GLU A 708 0.12 -31.48 -10.36
CA GLU A 708 -0.42 -32.36 -11.41
C GLU A 708 0.12 -31.98 -12.80
N LEU A 709 -0.03 -30.72 -13.19
CA LEU A 709 0.47 -30.22 -14.47
C LEU A 709 1.98 -29.92 -14.46
N LYS A 710 2.57 -29.79 -13.27
CA LYS A 710 4.00 -29.50 -13.06
C LYS A 710 4.47 -28.26 -13.81
N LEU A 711 3.64 -27.21 -13.82
CA LEU A 711 4.00 -25.96 -14.47
C LEU A 711 5.09 -25.23 -13.68
N ASP A 712 6.09 -24.74 -14.40
CA ASP A 712 7.16 -23.91 -13.85
C ASP A 712 6.74 -22.44 -13.91
N PHE A 713 6.33 -21.89 -12.77
CA PHE A 713 6.11 -20.46 -12.63
C PHE A 713 7.42 -19.79 -12.20
N LYS A 714 7.88 -18.79 -12.97
CA LYS A 714 9.11 -18.04 -12.69
C LYS A 714 9.21 -17.52 -11.25
N VAL A 715 8.08 -17.16 -10.64
CA VAL A 715 8.04 -16.64 -9.27
C VAL A 715 8.34 -17.69 -8.18
N PHE A 716 8.28 -18.97 -8.52
CA PHE A 716 8.60 -20.09 -7.65
C PHE A 716 9.92 -20.77 -8.03
N GLU A 717 10.73 -20.12 -8.87
CA GLU A 717 12.04 -20.63 -9.24
C GLU A 717 12.93 -20.79 -8.00
N GLY A 718 13.55 -21.96 -7.84
CA GLY A 718 14.38 -22.32 -6.69
C GLY A 718 13.61 -22.90 -5.50
N ASN A 719 12.28 -22.92 -5.52
CA ASN A 719 11.50 -23.60 -4.48
C ASN A 719 11.43 -25.12 -4.69
N ASP A 720 11.35 -25.87 -3.59
CA ASP A 720 11.27 -27.34 -3.61
C ASP A 720 9.84 -27.83 -3.89
N ARG A 721 9.56 -28.11 -5.18
CA ARG A 721 8.28 -28.66 -5.64
C ARG A 721 7.97 -30.02 -5.02
N GLU A 722 8.97 -30.90 -4.86
CA GLU A 722 8.74 -32.25 -4.35
C GLU A 722 8.32 -32.19 -2.87
N LYS A 723 8.95 -31.32 -2.07
CA LYS A 723 8.53 -31.05 -0.69
C LYS A 723 7.10 -30.51 -0.64
N LEU A 724 6.76 -29.52 -1.47
CA LEU A 724 5.39 -28.98 -1.51
C LEU A 724 4.36 -30.06 -1.88
N CYS A 725 4.60 -30.80 -2.95
CA CYS A 725 3.62 -31.73 -3.51
C CYS A 725 3.52 -33.05 -2.73
N ASN A 726 4.63 -33.63 -2.29
CA ASN A 726 4.65 -34.95 -1.67
C ASN A 726 4.54 -34.90 -0.14
N GLU A 727 4.94 -33.80 0.50
CA GLU A 727 4.90 -33.68 1.96
C GLU A 727 3.73 -32.80 2.43
N PHE A 728 3.66 -31.56 1.95
CA PHE A 728 2.70 -30.58 2.45
C PHE A 728 1.28 -30.77 1.87
N MET A 729 1.18 -30.88 0.55
CA MET A 729 -0.12 -30.83 -0.16
C MET A 729 -1.05 -31.98 0.24
N ILE A 730 -0.51 -33.18 0.40
CA ILE A 730 -1.27 -34.38 0.81
C ILE A 730 -1.95 -34.14 2.16
N GLY A 731 -1.19 -33.64 3.14
CA GLY A 731 -1.72 -33.36 4.48
C GLY A 731 -2.74 -32.22 4.47
N GLN A 732 -2.45 -31.15 3.72
CA GLN A 732 -3.33 -29.97 3.64
C GLN A 732 -4.67 -30.31 3.01
N LEU A 733 -4.69 -30.97 1.84
CA LEU A 733 -5.93 -31.35 1.17
C LEU A 733 -6.77 -32.34 1.99
N SER A 734 -6.12 -33.31 2.65
CA SER A 734 -6.80 -34.27 3.53
C SER A 734 -7.39 -33.62 4.79
N PHE A 735 -6.73 -32.58 5.34
CA PHE A 735 -7.29 -31.80 6.43
C PHE A 735 -8.50 -30.98 5.97
N LEU A 736 -8.38 -30.29 4.83
CA LEU A 736 -9.45 -29.47 4.29
C LEU A 736 -10.67 -30.32 3.98
N GLU A 737 -10.52 -31.47 3.31
CA GLU A 737 -11.62 -32.40 3.03
C GLU A 737 -12.40 -32.82 4.29
N ARG A 738 -11.69 -33.31 5.32
CA ARG A 738 -12.32 -33.75 6.58
C ARG A 738 -12.98 -32.60 7.33
N SER A 739 -12.36 -31.42 7.35
CA SER A 739 -12.97 -30.25 7.99
C SER A 739 -14.17 -29.73 7.20
N SER A 740 -14.19 -29.86 5.87
CA SER A 740 -15.36 -29.50 5.04
C SER A 740 -16.58 -30.37 5.34
N GLU A 741 -16.37 -31.68 5.52
CA GLU A 741 -17.42 -32.61 5.90
C GLU A 741 -18.03 -32.21 7.26
N LYS A 742 -17.18 -31.96 8.26
CA LYS A 742 -17.62 -31.51 9.60
C LYS A 742 -18.34 -30.17 9.59
N ILE A 743 -17.84 -29.18 8.84
CA ILE A 743 -18.52 -27.89 8.65
C ILE A 743 -19.92 -28.12 8.08
N THR A 744 -20.04 -28.94 7.03
CA THR A 744 -21.32 -29.24 6.38
C THR A 744 -22.28 -29.98 7.32
N GLU A 745 -21.79 -30.95 8.10
CA GLU A 745 -22.59 -31.71 9.06
C GLU A 745 -23.08 -30.86 10.24
N SER A 746 -22.27 -29.89 10.68
CA SER A 746 -22.58 -29.00 11.80
C SER A 746 -23.36 -27.75 11.37
N TYR A 747 -23.50 -27.51 10.07
CA TYR A 747 -24.21 -26.35 9.56
C TYR A 747 -25.69 -26.38 9.92
N SER A 748 -26.20 -25.23 10.32
CA SER A 748 -27.59 -25.05 10.72
C SER A 748 -28.04 -23.64 10.36
N ASN A 749 -29.25 -23.56 9.79
CA ASN A 749 -29.83 -22.28 9.42
C ASN A 749 -30.19 -21.39 10.63
N ASP A 750 -30.16 -21.94 11.84
CA ASP A 750 -30.57 -21.24 13.05
C ASP A 750 -29.40 -20.60 13.83
N ASN A 751 -28.14 -20.82 13.40
CA ASN A 751 -26.94 -20.35 14.14
C ASN A 751 -25.80 -19.86 13.22
N PHE A 752 -26.13 -19.03 12.24
CA PHE A 752 -25.16 -18.52 11.26
C PHE A 752 -24.05 -17.67 11.87
N ALA A 753 -24.39 -16.73 12.77
CA ALA A 753 -23.43 -15.79 13.33
C ALA A 753 -22.29 -16.48 14.12
N GLU A 754 -22.55 -17.62 14.77
CA GLU A 754 -21.50 -18.41 15.44
C GLU A 754 -20.64 -19.19 14.44
N GLN A 755 -21.19 -19.56 13.28
CA GLN A 755 -20.49 -20.31 12.24
C GLN A 755 -19.55 -19.45 11.39
N ILE A 756 -19.83 -18.15 11.33
CA ILE A 756 -19.06 -17.20 10.52
C ILE A 756 -17.76 -16.77 11.19
N ARG A 757 -17.63 -16.87 12.52
CA ARG A 757 -16.50 -16.31 13.30
C ARG A 757 -15.13 -16.97 13.04
N GLY A 758 -15.05 -17.99 12.18
CA GLY A 758 -13.80 -18.65 11.80
C GLY A 758 -13.04 -19.29 12.97
N GLY A 759 -11.88 -19.88 12.68
CA GLY A 759 -10.91 -20.30 13.69
C GLY A 759 -11.38 -21.44 14.60
N ARG A 760 -12.34 -22.26 14.14
CA ARG A 760 -12.82 -23.42 14.91
C ARG A 760 -11.82 -24.58 14.81
N ASP A 761 -11.63 -25.32 15.91
CA ASP A 761 -10.86 -26.57 15.91
C ASP A 761 -11.73 -27.67 15.29
N TRP A 762 -11.47 -28.03 14.03
CA TRP A 762 -12.31 -28.93 13.23
C TRP A 762 -11.99 -30.40 13.41
#